data_AF-A0A914AGI9-F1
#
_entry.id   AF-A0A914AGI9-F1
#
_cell.length_a   1.000
_cell.length_b   1.000
_cell.length_c   1.000
_cell.angle_alpha   90.00
_cell.angle_beta   90.00
_cell.angle_gamma   90.00
#
_symmetry.space_group_name_H-M   'P 1'
#
loop_
_entity.id
_entity.type
_entity.pdbx_description
1 polymer ?
#
loop_
_entity_poly.entity_id
_entity_poly.type
_entity_poly.pdbx_seq_one_letter_code
_entity_poly.pdbx_strand_id
1 'polypeptide(L)'
;MAVPVDPVPQNVPQNAPQNAPDDDDALMLVVVMLLMMLLLVLTKADDDDALMLVVVMLLMLLLLLVLTKADDDDALMLVVVMLLMLLLLLVLTKVILSSLLSSLYGELVTNQVRLYERTSIRRSKLINNLTFLKRCRDSKITPAGLRIRDPIRNNRSEDILRRASSALIRERISFTRLQLAILDQQITDTEEDLRSTLEPVHFDRICSLTTSSSQFVFSTTRQKQLRKFYRLERKERNTPTPFHRNRSPPTGSPISWRHPSRLHSPPTGSPISWRQSSRPRNLPSGSPISWRHPPHLRSQDTFTKHTVVNLSNRQLNSTETKVLSLGMNFAVPPKSVPIESIIQSTEPALRHLTKTAANDVRIKMNEVLRKARPAKPNLTKTERFAVSDLRRDNSIHILAADKGNATVVMDREDYSNKVKDILSSGSYRPLPKNPITAIEKRVASQLLLLHRADAVSTPLYRRLRPSSSICPRFFGQPKIHKPEIPLRPIVASRGSPTYHSAQHLAKILRPLVGQTPHHVSNSPQFVSITRNLTVKPTDLLVSFDVVSLFTNVPTGEACKLAKERLEHDTTLAERTDLSPDQIHDLLLTCISSSCFQWQGKFYEQTAGTSMGSPLSPVLADIFMEEFESSSLLTADLRPSLWLRYVDDTFVVWPHGPDTLQDFLQYLNKQHTSISFTMEQEQHVTIPFLDVKISRNPDGTLGHSVYRKPTHTDRYLHQRSFHHPSIKSSVNRTLVQRAFEVCDQDNLKRELKHIQTSLQWNGYKPNRIKISKPDQRVPFTQGPPTVSPSVTLPYIGPASHHLQRILRQAGVKVYHSSGNKLQGSLHTHKDKQDSSSKPGVYRNPCECGKVYIGETGMPLEAVELIEN
;
A
#
# COMPACT_ATOMS: atom_id res chain seq x y z
N MET A 1 -10.29 -50.78 -74.03
CA MET A 1 -9.60 -51.31 -72.84
C MET A 1 -10.65 -51.49 -71.75
N ALA A 2 -10.83 -52.75 -71.34
CA ALA A 2 -11.62 -53.29 -70.22
C ALA A 2 -12.88 -52.49 -69.79
N VAL A 3 -14.09 -52.83 -70.28
CA VAL A 3 -14.98 -53.96 -69.88
C VAL A 3 -15.82 -53.57 -68.63
N PRO A 4 -17.15 -53.86 -68.65
CA PRO A 4 -18.23 -52.86 -68.57
C PRO A 4 -19.13 -53.09 -67.33
N VAL A 5 -20.34 -52.54 -67.20
CA VAL A 5 -21.62 -53.17 -67.61
C VAL A 5 -22.77 -52.17 -67.36
N ASP A 6 -23.46 -51.77 -68.43
CA ASP A 6 -24.87 -51.31 -68.42
C ASP A 6 -25.81 -52.53 -68.21
N PRO A 7 -27.07 -52.39 -67.73
CA PRO A 7 -28.13 -52.17 -68.72
C PRO A 7 -29.28 -51.25 -68.29
N VAL A 8 -29.63 -50.37 -69.22
CA VAL A 8 -30.97 -49.86 -69.57
C VAL A 8 -31.90 -51.06 -69.89
N PRO A 9 -33.23 -51.02 -69.60
CA PRO A 9 -34.19 -50.74 -70.69
C PRO A 9 -35.46 -49.96 -70.27
N GLN A 10 -35.85 -48.92 -71.02
CA GLN A 10 -36.91 -48.91 -72.08
C GLN A 10 -38.35 -48.91 -71.51
N ASN A 11 -39.10 -47.81 -71.63
CA ASN A 11 -39.91 -47.34 -72.78
C ASN A 11 -41.33 -47.94 -72.86
N VAL A 12 -42.34 -47.03 -72.75
CA VAL A 12 -43.57 -46.91 -73.59
C VAL A 12 -44.70 -47.94 -73.30
N PRO A 13 -46.03 -47.69 -73.55
CA PRO A 13 -46.84 -46.49 -73.88
C PRO A 13 -48.11 -46.27 -72.99
N GLN A 14 -48.78 -45.15 -73.30
CA GLN A 14 -50.20 -44.78 -73.14
C GLN A 14 -51.25 -45.93 -72.99
N ASN A 15 -52.15 -45.81 -72.00
CA ASN A 15 -53.60 -45.56 -72.18
C ASN A 15 -54.37 -45.55 -70.83
N ALA A 16 -55.34 -44.63 -70.72
CA ALA A 16 -56.27 -44.44 -69.60
C ALA A 16 -57.17 -45.68 -69.36
N PRO A 17 -57.82 -45.86 -68.18
CA PRO A 17 -58.98 -45.04 -67.82
C PRO A 17 -59.14 -44.69 -66.31
N GLN A 18 -60.05 -43.75 -66.09
CA GLN A 18 -60.74 -43.32 -64.86
C GLN A 18 -60.88 -44.39 -63.76
N ASN A 19 -60.53 -44.03 -62.51
CA ASN A 19 -61.42 -44.01 -61.33
C ASN A 19 -60.61 -43.76 -60.05
N ALA A 20 -60.98 -42.72 -59.30
CA ALA A 20 -60.47 -42.41 -57.97
C ALA A 20 -61.17 -43.29 -56.90
N PRO A 21 -60.47 -43.71 -55.83
CA PRO A 21 -61.10 -44.02 -54.55
C PRO A 21 -61.08 -42.80 -53.62
N ASP A 22 -62.17 -42.64 -52.87
CA ASP A 22 -62.51 -41.51 -52.00
C ASP A 22 -61.45 -41.17 -50.93
N ASP A 23 -61.31 -39.86 -50.65
CA ASP A 23 -60.38 -39.25 -49.68
C ASP A 23 -60.60 -39.67 -48.21
N ASP A 24 -61.72 -40.33 -47.88
CA ASP A 24 -62.07 -40.68 -46.50
C ASP A 24 -61.30 -41.91 -45.97
N ASP A 25 -60.87 -42.83 -46.84
CA ASP A 25 -60.12 -44.03 -46.42
C ASP A 25 -58.64 -43.72 -46.13
N ALA A 26 -58.06 -42.71 -46.78
CA ALA A 26 -56.71 -42.23 -46.48
C ALA A 26 -56.65 -41.50 -45.13
N LEU A 27 -57.71 -40.75 -44.80
CA LEU A 27 -57.81 -40.05 -43.52
C LEU A 27 -57.98 -41.03 -42.35
N MET A 28 -58.79 -42.07 -42.52
CA MET A 28 -58.98 -43.12 -41.51
C MET A 28 -57.70 -43.93 -41.25
N LEU A 29 -56.89 -44.22 -42.28
CA LEU A 29 -55.60 -44.89 -42.11
C LEU A 29 -54.58 -44.02 -41.33
N VAL A 30 -54.56 -42.71 -41.58
CA VAL A 30 -53.69 -41.76 -40.85
C VAL A 30 -54.14 -41.61 -39.40
N VAL A 31 -55.46 -41.59 -39.14
CA VAL A 31 -56.02 -41.52 -37.78
C VAL A 31 -55.76 -42.80 -37.00
N VAL A 32 -55.87 -43.97 -37.63
CA VAL A 32 -55.54 -45.27 -36.99
C VAL A 32 -54.04 -45.39 -36.71
N MET A 33 -53.17 -44.92 -37.60
CA MET A 33 -51.72 -44.88 -37.35
C MET A 33 -51.34 -43.93 -36.20
N LEU A 34 -51.98 -42.76 -36.12
CA LEU A 34 -51.75 -41.79 -35.04
C LEU A 34 -52.29 -42.30 -33.69
N LEU A 35 -53.42 -43.01 -33.67
CA LEU A 35 -53.97 -43.67 -32.47
C LEU A 35 -53.09 -44.85 -32.00
N MET A 36 -52.50 -45.61 -32.92
CA MET A 36 -51.55 -46.66 -32.55
C MET A 36 -50.23 -46.08 -32.02
N MET A 37 -49.74 -44.97 -32.56
CA MET A 37 -48.60 -44.24 -31.98
C MET A 37 -48.93 -43.66 -30.59
N LEU A 38 -50.17 -43.20 -30.38
CA LEU A 38 -50.65 -42.71 -29.09
C LEU A 38 -50.67 -43.82 -28.02
N LEU A 39 -51.13 -45.03 -28.38
CA LEU A 39 -51.13 -46.22 -27.50
C LEU A 39 -49.70 -46.72 -27.17
N LEU A 40 -48.75 -46.60 -28.10
CA LEU A 40 -47.34 -46.92 -27.87
C LEU A 40 -46.62 -45.91 -26.96
N VAL A 41 -47.05 -44.65 -26.94
CA VAL A 41 -46.52 -43.61 -26.06
C VAL A 41 -47.14 -43.70 -24.67
N LEU A 42 -48.44 -44.04 -24.57
CA LEU A 42 -49.15 -44.21 -23.29
C LEU A 42 -48.73 -45.47 -22.52
N THR A 43 -48.22 -46.52 -23.17
CA THR A 43 -47.78 -47.76 -22.50
C THR A 43 -46.34 -47.71 -22.00
N LYS A 44 -45.62 -46.59 -22.20
CA LYS A 44 -44.19 -46.46 -21.86
C LYS A 44 -43.84 -45.23 -21.01
N ALA A 45 -44.84 -44.46 -20.58
CA ALA A 45 -44.64 -43.20 -19.85
C ALA A 45 -44.95 -43.37 -18.37
N ASP A 46 -43.91 -43.38 -17.55
CA ASP A 46 -43.98 -42.99 -16.13
C ASP A 46 -43.75 -41.47 -16.04
N ASP A 47 -44.55 -40.80 -15.21
CA ASP A 47 -44.53 -39.38 -14.81
C ASP A 47 -45.20 -38.29 -15.71
N ASP A 48 -45.66 -37.24 -15.01
CA ASP A 48 -46.56 -36.13 -15.35
C ASP A 48 -46.29 -35.32 -16.65
N ASP A 49 -45.21 -35.60 -17.37
CA ASP A 49 -44.97 -35.02 -18.70
C ASP A 49 -45.94 -35.57 -19.77
N ALA A 50 -46.59 -36.71 -19.50
CA ALA A 50 -47.62 -37.27 -20.36
C ALA A 50 -48.85 -36.34 -20.47
N LEU A 51 -49.24 -35.65 -19.39
CA LEU A 51 -50.43 -34.79 -19.38
C LEU A 51 -50.24 -33.54 -20.25
N MET A 52 -49.05 -32.94 -20.19
CA MET A 52 -48.69 -31.78 -21.01
C MET A 52 -48.55 -32.13 -22.49
N LEU A 53 -47.99 -33.31 -22.82
CA LEU A 53 -47.97 -33.77 -24.21
C LEU A 53 -49.39 -34.07 -24.74
N VAL A 54 -50.27 -34.65 -23.91
CA VAL A 54 -51.66 -34.91 -24.30
C VAL A 54 -52.41 -33.61 -24.57
N VAL A 55 -52.22 -32.56 -23.76
CA VAL A 55 -52.84 -31.23 -23.99
C VAL A 55 -52.29 -30.56 -25.26
N VAL A 56 -50.98 -30.64 -25.50
CA VAL A 56 -50.36 -30.08 -26.72
C VAL A 56 -50.80 -30.84 -27.97
N MET A 57 -50.97 -32.16 -27.90
CA MET A 57 -51.46 -32.97 -29.01
C MET A 57 -52.96 -32.75 -29.28
N LEU A 58 -53.79 -32.57 -28.24
CA LEU A 58 -55.21 -32.21 -28.40
C LEU A 58 -55.37 -30.82 -29.04
N LEU A 59 -54.51 -29.85 -28.69
CA LEU A 59 -54.48 -28.53 -29.32
C LEU A 59 -54.01 -28.59 -30.78
N MET A 60 -53.07 -29.47 -31.11
CA MET A 60 -52.64 -29.72 -32.50
C MET A 60 -53.72 -30.42 -33.33
N LEU A 61 -54.50 -31.32 -32.72
CA LEU A 61 -55.66 -31.96 -33.36
C LEU A 61 -56.78 -30.94 -33.63
N LEU A 62 -57.01 -30.02 -32.68
CA LEU A 62 -57.93 -28.89 -32.85
C LEU A 62 -57.47 -27.93 -33.97
N LEU A 63 -56.16 -27.68 -34.05
CA LEU A 63 -55.54 -26.86 -35.12
C LEU A 63 -55.77 -27.50 -36.50
N LEU A 64 -55.62 -28.82 -36.62
CA LEU A 64 -55.88 -29.55 -37.87
C LEU A 64 -57.37 -29.56 -38.26
N LEU A 65 -58.27 -29.70 -37.29
CA LEU A 65 -59.73 -29.65 -37.50
C LEU A 65 -60.25 -28.26 -37.90
N VAL A 66 -59.56 -27.19 -37.49
CA VAL A 66 -59.91 -25.80 -37.82
C VAL A 66 -59.29 -25.39 -39.17
N LEU A 67 -58.08 -25.86 -39.48
CA LEU A 67 -57.42 -25.60 -40.76
C LEU A 67 -58.08 -26.32 -41.95
N THR A 68 -58.83 -27.40 -41.73
CA THR A 68 -59.60 -28.08 -42.79
C THR A 68 -60.95 -27.42 -43.09
N LYS A 69 -61.35 -26.37 -42.37
CA LYS A 69 -62.69 -25.76 -42.48
C LYS A 69 -62.76 -24.23 -42.56
N ALA A 70 -61.64 -23.50 -42.56
CA ALA A 70 -61.66 -22.03 -42.53
C ALA A 70 -61.14 -21.41 -43.82
N ASP A 71 -61.91 -20.48 -44.41
CA ASP A 71 -61.49 -19.63 -45.53
C ASP A 71 -60.39 -18.64 -45.11
N ASP A 72 -59.53 -18.28 -46.06
CA ASP A 72 -58.17 -17.73 -45.87
C ASP A 72 -58.04 -16.45 -44.99
N ASP A 73 -59.08 -15.63 -44.85
CA ASP A 73 -59.01 -14.39 -44.06
C ASP A 73 -59.34 -14.60 -42.56
N ASP A 74 -60.16 -15.60 -42.22
CA ASP A 74 -60.48 -15.94 -40.82
C ASP A 74 -59.34 -16.73 -40.16
N ALA A 75 -58.56 -17.48 -40.95
CA ALA A 75 -57.40 -18.23 -40.48
C ALA A 75 -56.32 -17.31 -39.87
N LEU A 76 -56.09 -16.12 -40.44
CA LEU A 76 -55.08 -15.18 -39.93
C LEU A 76 -55.51 -14.53 -38.60
N MET A 77 -56.79 -14.16 -38.48
CA MET A 77 -57.36 -13.61 -37.25
C MET A 77 -57.40 -14.66 -36.13
N LEU A 78 -57.75 -15.90 -36.43
CA LEU A 78 -57.71 -17.00 -35.45
C LEU A 78 -56.27 -17.33 -35.01
N VAL A 79 -55.28 -17.31 -35.91
CA VAL A 79 -53.87 -17.51 -35.53
C VAL A 79 -53.39 -16.39 -34.60
N VAL A 80 -53.79 -15.14 -34.84
CA VAL A 80 -53.47 -14.01 -33.94
C VAL A 80 -54.16 -14.15 -32.59
N VAL A 81 -55.44 -14.54 -32.55
CA VAL A 81 -56.18 -14.79 -31.30
C VAL A 81 -55.59 -15.97 -30.54
N MET A 82 -55.16 -17.04 -31.22
CA MET A 82 -54.50 -18.19 -30.59
C MET A 82 -53.10 -17.82 -30.08
N LEU A 83 -52.33 -17.00 -30.80
CA LEU A 83 -51.04 -16.48 -30.32
C LEU A 83 -51.22 -15.55 -29.11
N LEU A 84 -52.29 -14.76 -29.08
CA LEU A 84 -52.65 -13.93 -27.93
C LEU A 84 -53.12 -14.78 -26.74
N MET A 85 -53.88 -15.83 -26.96
CA MET A 85 -54.29 -16.80 -25.94
C MET A 85 -53.09 -17.58 -25.39
N LEU A 86 -52.14 -17.97 -26.23
CA LEU A 86 -50.88 -18.60 -25.82
C LEU A 86 -50.00 -17.64 -25.01
N LEU A 87 -49.94 -16.37 -25.44
CA LEU A 87 -49.25 -15.31 -24.70
C LEU A 87 -49.92 -15.05 -23.33
N LEU A 88 -51.25 -15.08 -23.28
CA LEU A 88 -52.05 -14.93 -22.07
C LEU A 88 -51.80 -16.12 -21.11
N LEU A 89 -51.76 -17.35 -21.63
CA LEU A 89 -51.41 -18.55 -20.86
C LEU A 89 -49.97 -18.50 -20.30
N LEU A 90 -49.01 -18.00 -21.09
CA LEU A 90 -47.62 -17.80 -20.66
C LEU A 90 -47.48 -16.71 -19.58
N VAL A 91 -48.31 -15.68 -19.63
CA VAL A 91 -48.37 -14.63 -18.60
C VAL A 91 -49.06 -15.18 -17.33
N LEU A 92 -50.17 -15.90 -17.49
CA LEU A 92 -50.91 -16.54 -16.40
C LEU A 92 -50.03 -17.55 -15.65
N THR A 93 -49.27 -18.40 -16.34
CA THR A 93 -48.36 -19.37 -15.71
C THR A 93 -47.25 -18.71 -14.89
N LYS A 94 -46.67 -17.57 -15.34
CA LYS A 94 -45.68 -16.82 -14.55
C LYS A 94 -46.30 -16.10 -13.34
N VAL A 95 -47.53 -15.60 -13.48
CA VAL A 95 -48.28 -14.98 -12.38
C VAL A 95 -48.64 -16.03 -11.32
N ILE A 96 -49.13 -17.20 -11.75
CA ILE A 96 -49.48 -18.34 -10.89
C ILE A 96 -48.24 -18.87 -10.15
N LEU A 97 -47.10 -19.02 -10.83
CA LEU A 97 -45.85 -19.45 -10.20
C LEU A 97 -45.39 -18.44 -9.13
N SER A 98 -45.50 -17.15 -9.42
CA SER A 98 -45.14 -16.10 -8.46
C SER A 98 -46.09 -16.04 -7.27
N SER A 99 -47.39 -16.27 -7.45
CA SER A 99 -48.35 -16.32 -6.33
C SER A 99 -48.18 -17.57 -5.48
N LEU A 100 -47.86 -18.70 -6.11
CA LEU A 100 -47.63 -19.98 -5.43
C LEU A 100 -46.33 -19.95 -4.61
N LEU A 101 -45.25 -19.37 -5.15
CA LEU A 101 -44.01 -19.12 -4.41
C LEU A 101 -44.22 -18.17 -3.22
N SER A 102 -45.00 -17.10 -3.41
CA SER A 102 -45.32 -16.17 -2.31
C SER A 102 -46.16 -16.83 -1.21
N SER A 103 -47.05 -17.75 -1.57
CA SER A 103 -47.89 -18.47 -0.61
C SER A 103 -47.12 -19.55 0.16
N LEU A 104 -46.14 -20.21 -0.47
CA LEU A 104 -45.38 -21.30 0.14
C LEU A 104 -44.14 -20.83 0.91
N TYR A 105 -43.43 -19.83 0.40
CA TYR A 105 -42.11 -19.40 0.90
C TYR A 105 -42.03 -17.91 1.26
N GLY A 106 -43.11 -17.16 1.06
CA GLY A 106 -43.17 -15.73 1.34
C GLY A 106 -42.57 -14.84 0.25
N GLU A 107 -42.81 -13.53 0.41
CA GLU A 107 -42.45 -12.51 -0.59
C GLU A 107 -40.92 -12.33 -0.72
N LEU A 108 -40.16 -12.57 0.35
CA LEU A 108 -38.70 -12.43 0.34
C LEU A 108 -38.04 -13.45 -0.60
N VAL A 109 -38.41 -14.72 -0.47
CA VAL A 109 -37.89 -15.81 -1.32
C VAL A 109 -38.33 -15.64 -2.78
N THR A 110 -39.57 -15.20 -2.99
CA THR A 110 -40.08 -14.86 -4.33
C THR A 110 -39.24 -13.77 -5.00
N ASN A 111 -38.81 -12.76 -4.25
CA ASN A 111 -37.93 -11.71 -4.76
C ASN A 111 -36.50 -12.21 -5.04
N GLN A 112 -35.97 -13.14 -4.24
CA GLN A 112 -34.69 -13.79 -4.51
C GLN A 112 -34.74 -14.65 -5.79
N VAL A 113 -35.82 -15.40 -6.03
CA VAL A 113 -36.02 -16.16 -7.27
C VAL A 113 -36.08 -15.22 -8.49
N ARG A 114 -36.78 -14.09 -8.39
CA ARG A 114 -36.81 -13.06 -9.45
C ARG A 114 -35.43 -12.45 -9.70
N LEU A 115 -34.65 -12.23 -8.64
CA LEU A 115 -33.28 -11.72 -8.72
C LEU A 115 -32.37 -12.73 -9.44
N TYR A 116 -32.46 -14.02 -9.09
CA TYR A 116 -31.75 -15.11 -9.73
C TYR A 116 -32.06 -15.22 -11.24
N GLU A 117 -33.33 -15.14 -11.62
CA GLU A 117 -33.75 -15.15 -13.04
C GLU A 117 -33.19 -13.93 -13.80
N ARG A 118 -33.34 -12.73 -13.22
CA ARG A 118 -32.89 -11.47 -13.86
C ARG A 118 -31.38 -11.41 -14.04
N THR A 119 -30.62 -11.81 -13.02
CA THR A 119 -29.14 -11.81 -13.05
C THR A 119 -28.62 -12.84 -14.05
N SER A 120 -29.20 -14.05 -14.08
CA SER A 120 -28.90 -15.09 -15.07
C SER A 120 -29.15 -14.64 -16.52
N ILE A 121 -30.28 -13.97 -16.77
CA ILE A 121 -30.59 -13.39 -18.08
C ILE A 121 -29.60 -12.28 -18.46
N ARG A 122 -29.25 -11.40 -17.51
CA ARG A 122 -28.31 -10.29 -17.73
C ARG A 122 -26.91 -10.81 -18.06
N ARG A 123 -26.48 -11.87 -17.37
CA ARG A 123 -25.23 -12.59 -17.65
C ARG A 123 -25.21 -13.11 -19.09
N SER A 124 -26.26 -13.81 -19.55
CA SER A 124 -26.38 -14.30 -20.93
C SER A 124 -26.25 -13.20 -21.99
N LYS A 125 -26.78 -12.00 -21.72
CA LYS A 125 -26.64 -10.83 -22.60
C LYS A 125 -25.20 -10.31 -22.64
N LEU A 126 -24.53 -10.24 -21.47
CA LEU A 126 -23.16 -9.73 -21.37
C LEU A 126 -22.12 -10.69 -21.96
N ILE A 127 -22.29 -12.01 -21.85
CA ILE A 127 -21.42 -12.99 -22.51
C ILE A 127 -21.45 -12.79 -24.04
N ASN A 128 -22.63 -12.58 -24.61
CA ASN A 128 -22.79 -12.29 -26.03
C ASN A 128 -22.16 -10.95 -26.42
N ASN A 129 -22.27 -9.92 -25.56
CA ASN A 129 -21.61 -8.63 -25.79
C ASN A 129 -20.07 -8.75 -25.73
N LEU A 130 -19.52 -9.50 -24.78
CA LEU A 130 -18.09 -9.78 -24.69
C LEU A 130 -17.59 -10.48 -25.97
N THR A 131 -18.33 -11.48 -26.44
CA THR A 131 -18.02 -12.21 -27.67
C THR A 131 -18.04 -11.28 -28.89
N PHE A 132 -19.03 -10.39 -28.98
CA PHE A 132 -19.10 -9.36 -30.02
C PHE A 132 -17.89 -8.43 -29.99
N LEU A 133 -17.49 -7.93 -28.82
CA LEU A 133 -16.34 -7.03 -28.68
C LEU A 133 -15.02 -7.72 -29.03
N LYS A 134 -14.84 -8.99 -28.63
CA LYS A 134 -13.68 -9.80 -29.02
C LYS A 134 -13.60 -9.95 -30.55
N ARG A 135 -14.72 -10.29 -31.22
CA ARG A 135 -14.77 -10.35 -32.70
C ARG A 135 -14.41 -9.01 -33.36
N CYS A 136 -14.91 -7.91 -32.81
CA CYS A 136 -14.57 -6.56 -33.29
C CYS A 136 -13.07 -6.26 -33.16
N ARG A 137 -12.46 -6.59 -32.01
CA ARG A 137 -11.01 -6.44 -31.78
C ARG A 137 -10.21 -7.26 -32.79
N ASP A 138 -10.54 -8.53 -32.94
CA ASP A 138 -9.78 -9.47 -33.76
C ASP A 138 -9.89 -9.13 -35.25
N SER A 139 -11.03 -8.58 -35.66
CA SER A 139 -11.27 -8.10 -37.03
C SER A 139 -10.89 -6.63 -37.26
N LYS A 140 -10.29 -5.96 -36.25
CA LYS A 140 -9.92 -4.53 -36.27
C LYS A 140 -11.08 -3.56 -36.60
N ILE A 141 -12.32 -3.96 -36.31
CA ILE A 141 -13.52 -3.15 -36.54
C ILE A 141 -13.87 -2.39 -35.26
N THR A 142 -14.10 -1.08 -35.34
CA THR A 142 -14.54 -0.28 -34.19
C THR A 142 -16.06 -0.07 -34.20
N PRO A 143 -16.80 -0.57 -33.18
CA PRO A 143 -18.24 -0.33 -33.05
C PRO A 143 -18.56 1.16 -32.95
N ALA A 144 -19.74 1.58 -33.46
CA ALA A 144 -20.14 2.98 -33.47
C ALA A 144 -20.06 3.68 -32.10
N GLY A 145 -20.42 2.98 -31.02
CA GLY A 145 -20.35 3.53 -29.64
C GLY A 145 -18.94 3.72 -29.08
N LEU A 146 -17.90 3.25 -29.78
CA LEU A 146 -16.47 3.42 -29.41
C LEU A 146 -15.67 4.15 -30.49
N ARG A 147 -16.35 4.66 -31.52
CA ARG A 147 -15.72 5.33 -32.65
C ARG A 147 -15.51 6.81 -32.33
N ILE A 148 -14.26 7.27 -32.37
CA ILE A 148 -13.91 8.67 -32.17
C ILE A 148 -13.89 9.35 -33.55
N ARG A 149 -14.53 10.53 -33.69
CA ARG A 149 -14.52 11.30 -34.94
C ARG A 149 -13.17 12.01 -35.10
N ASP A 150 -12.64 12.05 -36.33
CA ASP A 150 -11.42 12.80 -36.65
C ASP A 150 -11.75 14.25 -37.03
N PRO A 151 -11.36 15.25 -36.21
CA PRO A 151 -11.56 16.65 -36.53
C PRO A 151 -10.50 17.22 -37.50
N ILE A 152 -9.34 16.56 -37.64
CA ILE A 152 -8.16 17.09 -38.34
C ILE A 152 -7.99 16.46 -39.74
N ARG A 153 -8.44 15.21 -39.91
CA ARG A 153 -8.48 14.48 -41.20
C ARG A 153 -7.14 14.42 -41.94
N ASN A 154 -6.09 13.95 -41.27
CA ASN A 154 -4.81 13.61 -41.90
C ASN A 154 -4.30 12.22 -41.44
N ASN A 155 -3.33 11.65 -42.14
CA ASN A 155 -2.85 10.29 -41.86
C ASN A 155 -2.34 10.11 -40.41
N ARG A 156 -1.76 11.16 -39.82
CA ARG A 156 -1.24 11.11 -38.45
C ARG A 156 -2.37 11.15 -37.42
N SER A 157 -3.42 11.95 -37.64
CA SER A 157 -4.62 11.96 -36.78
C SER A 157 -5.37 10.63 -36.86
N GLU A 158 -5.48 10.06 -38.07
CA GLU A 158 -6.09 8.74 -38.29
C GLU A 158 -5.34 7.63 -37.54
N ASP A 159 -4.00 7.62 -37.58
CA ASP A 159 -3.17 6.66 -36.83
C ASP A 159 -3.28 6.80 -35.31
N ILE A 160 -3.43 8.03 -34.81
CA ILE A 160 -3.66 8.29 -33.38
C ILE A 160 -5.03 7.75 -32.99
N LEU A 161 -6.08 8.05 -33.77
CA LEU A 161 -7.45 7.63 -33.49
C LEU A 161 -7.61 6.12 -33.60
N ARG A 162 -6.97 5.47 -34.56
CA ARG A 162 -6.94 4.00 -34.68
C ARG A 162 -6.34 3.34 -33.43
N ARG A 163 -5.24 3.88 -32.90
CA ARG A 163 -4.62 3.40 -31.65
C ARG A 163 -5.52 3.65 -30.44
N ALA A 164 -6.15 4.82 -30.36
CA ALA A 164 -7.07 5.17 -29.30
C ALA A 164 -8.33 4.28 -29.29
N SER A 165 -8.97 4.07 -30.45
CA SER A 165 -10.11 3.16 -30.60
C SER A 165 -9.76 1.71 -30.27
N SER A 166 -8.57 1.24 -30.67
CA SER A 166 -8.08 -0.09 -30.29
C SER A 166 -7.89 -0.23 -28.78
N ALA A 167 -7.40 0.83 -28.11
CA ALA A 167 -7.27 0.86 -26.66
C ALA A 167 -8.65 0.87 -25.97
N LEU A 168 -9.61 1.65 -26.46
CA LEU A 168 -10.98 1.68 -25.93
C LEU A 168 -11.70 0.34 -26.06
N ILE A 169 -11.50 -0.41 -27.15
CA ILE A 169 -12.06 -1.76 -27.28
C ILE A 169 -11.46 -2.70 -26.23
N ARG A 170 -10.14 -2.65 -26.00
CA ARG A 170 -9.49 -3.45 -24.95
C ARG A 170 -10.01 -3.11 -23.56
N GLU A 171 -10.17 -1.82 -23.27
CA GLU A 171 -10.72 -1.37 -21.99
C GLU A 171 -12.17 -1.78 -21.81
N ARG A 172 -13.01 -1.67 -22.86
CA ARG A 172 -14.40 -2.12 -22.79
C ARG A 172 -14.51 -3.64 -22.60
N ILE A 173 -13.61 -4.43 -23.20
CA ILE A 173 -13.51 -5.87 -22.97
C ILE A 173 -13.14 -6.14 -21.50
N SER A 174 -12.16 -5.40 -20.95
CA SER A 174 -11.75 -5.51 -19.54
C SER A 174 -12.94 -5.22 -18.60
N PHE A 175 -13.60 -4.08 -18.78
CA PHE A 175 -14.78 -3.69 -18.01
C PHE A 175 -15.93 -4.71 -18.12
N THR A 176 -16.19 -5.24 -19.32
CA THR A 176 -17.24 -6.26 -19.52
C THR A 176 -16.91 -7.57 -18.78
N ARG A 177 -15.62 -7.95 -18.68
CA ARG A 177 -15.19 -9.12 -17.90
C ARG A 177 -15.40 -8.92 -16.41
N LEU A 178 -15.11 -7.73 -15.89
CA LEU A 178 -15.35 -7.40 -14.48
C LEU A 178 -16.84 -7.48 -14.15
N GLN A 179 -17.71 -6.91 -14.99
CA GLN A 179 -19.16 -7.00 -14.82
C GLN A 179 -19.69 -8.44 -14.87
N LEU A 180 -19.09 -9.30 -15.70
CA LEU A 180 -19.44 -10.72 -15.72
C LEU A 180 -19.03 -11.43 -14.42
N ALA A 181 -17.82 -11.18 -13.92
CA ALA A 181 -17.36 -11.77 -12.65
C ALA A 181 -18.25 -11.39 -11.45
N ILE A 182 -18.71 -10.13 -11.40
CA ILE A 182 -19.65 -9.68 -10.37
C ILE A 182 -20.99 -10.42 -10.47
N LEU A 183 -21.53 -10.56 -11.69
CA LEU A 183 -22.79 -11.29 -11.90
C LEU A 183 -22.65 -12.80 -11.64
N ASP A 184 -21.51 -13.40 -12.00
CA ASP A 184 -21.21 -14.80 -11.69
C ASP A 184 -21.27 -15.01 -10.17
N GLN A 185 -20.63 -14.13 -9.38
CA GLN A 185 -20.68 -14.20 -7.92
C GLN A 185 -22.10 -14.00 -7.37
N GLN A 186 -22.82 -12.96 -7.83
CA GLN A 186 -24.20 -12.71 -7.38
C GLN A 186 -25.14 -13.89 -7.68
N ILE A 187 -24.97 -14.56 -8.82
CA ILE A 187 -25.74 -15.75 -9.17
C ILE A 187 -25.40 -16.90 -8.23
N THR A 188 -24.11 -17.15 -7.96
CA THR A 188 -23.67 -18.20 -7.03
C THR A 188 -24.22 -17.97 -5.62
N ASP A 189 -24.11 -16.75 -5.10
CA ASP A 189 -24.60 -16.40 -3.76
C ASP A 189 -26.13 -16.56 -3.67
N THR A 190 -26.87 -16.07 -4.67
CA THR A 190 -28.34 -16.20 -4.71
C THR A 190 -28.76 -17.66 -4.86
N GLU A 191 -28.01 -18.47 -5.62
CA GLU A 191 -28.27 -19.90 -5.78
C GLU A 191 -28.05 -20.67 -4.46
N GLU A 192 -26.99 -20.35 -3.72
CA GLU A 192 -26.71 -20.95 -2.41
C GLU A 192 -27.80 -20.59 -1.38
N ASP A 193 -28.20 -19.32 -1.34
CA ASP A 193 -29.30 -18.84 -0.50
C ASP A 193 -30.61 -19.57 -0.83
N LEU A 194 -30.98 -19.65 -2.11
CA LEU A 194 -32.20 -20.34 -2.55
C LEU A 194 -32.15 -21.85 -2.25
N ARG A 195 -30.99 -22.49 -2.41
CA ARG A 195 -30.80 -23.92 -2.10
C ARG A 195 -30.96 -24.21 -0.61
N SER A 196 -30.58 -23.27 0.26
CA SER A 196 -30.75 -23.41 1.71
C SER A 196 -32.18 -23.14 2.18
N THR A 197 -33.00 -22.46 1.36
CA THR A 197 -34.32 -21.97 1.75
C THR A 197 -35.48 -22.76 1.12
N LEU A 198 -35.32 -23.25 -0.11
CA LEU A 198 -36.35 -23.98 -0.85
C LEU A 198 -36.24 -25.49 -0.63
N GLU A 199 -37.38 -26.20 -0.75
CA GLU A 199 -37.32 -27.65 -0.87
C GLU A 199 -36.57 -28.06 -2.15
N PRO A 200 -35.80 -29.17 -2.13
CA PRO A 200 -34.94 -29.56 -3.26
C PRO A 200 -35.69 -29.65 -4.60
N VAL A 201 -36.90 -30.20 -4.61
CA VAL A 201 -37.74 -30.33 -5.81
C VAL A 201 -38.11 -28.97 -6.41
N HIS A 202 -38.44 -27.99 -5.56
CA HIS A 202 -38.78 -26.64 -6.00
C HIS A 202 -37.54 -25.86 -6.46
N PHE A 203 -36.40 -26.05 -5.79
CA PHE A 203 -35.12 -25.46 -6.20
C PHE A 203 -34.69 -25.96 -7.59
N ASP A 204 -34.75 -27.27 -7.84
CA ASP A 204 -34.39 -27.86 -9.13
C ASP A 204 -35.32 -27.39 -10.26
N ARG A 205 -36.63 -27.26 -9.96
CA ARG A 205 -37.59 -26.72 -10.93
C ARG A 205 -37.32 -25.24 -11.25
N ILE A 206 -36.96 -24.42 -10.27
CA ILE A 206 -36.60 -23.01 -10.50
C ILE A 206 -35.29 -22.90 -11.30
N CYS A 207 -34.30 -23.74 -11.01
CA CYS A 207 -33.04 -23.78 -11.75
C CYS A 207 -33.24 -24.18 -13.21
N SER A 208 -34.05 -25.20 -13.49
CA SER A 208 -34.36 -25.63 -14.87
C SER A 208 -35.13 -24.57 -15.67
N LEU A 209 -36.13 -23.90 -15.07
CA LEU A 209 -36.86 -22.79 -15.69
C LEU A 209 -35.97 -21.58 -15.98
N THR A 210 -35.09 -21.22 -15.03
CA THR A 210 -34.14 -20.11 -15.17
C THR A 210 -33.09 -20.41 -16.23
N THR A 211 -32.60 -21.65 -16.27
CA THR A 211 -31.66 -22.11 -17.31
C THR A 211 -32.30 -22.03 -18.69
N SER A 212 -33.53 -22.53 -18.85
CA SER A 212 -34.27 -22.46 -20.12
C SER A 212 -34.47 -21.02 -20.59
N SER A 213 -34.90 -20.13 -19.68
CA SER A 213 -35.12 -18.71 -19.96
C SER A 213 -33.82 -17.99 -20.35
N SER A 214 -32.73 -18.24 -19.62
CA SER A 214 -31.44 -17.61 -19.89
C SER A 214 -30.78 -18.14 -21.17
N GLN A 215 -30.98 -19.41 -21.52
CA GLN A 215 -30.52 -20.01 -22.79
C GLN A 215 -31.29 -19.46 -24.00
N PHE A 216 -32.60 -19.30 -23.88
CA PHE A 216 -33.41 -18.66 -24.93
C PHE A 216 -32.94 -17.21 -25.19
N VAL A 217 -32.71 -16.43 -24.13
CA VAL A 217 -32.18 -15.06 -24.29
C VAL A 217 -30.77 -15.10 -24.87
N PHE A 218 -29.93 -16.06 -24.49
CA PHE A 218 -28.59 -16.23 -25.01
C PHE A 218 -28.60 -16.47 -26.52
N SER A 219 -29.39 -17.43 -27.01
CA SER A 219 -29.47 -17.76 -28.44
C SER A 219 -29.99 -16.57 -29.27
N THR A 220 -31.05 -15.92 -28.79
CA THR A 220 -31.65 -14.75 -29.45
C THR A 220 -30.69 -13.56 -29.49
N THR A 221 -29.97 -13.30 -28.39
CA THR A 221 -28.98 -12.20 -28.31
C THR A 221 -27.75 -12.50 -29.16
N ARG A 222 -27.29 -13.76 -29.21
CA ARG A 222 -26.19 -14.20 -30.08
C ARG A 222 -26.47 -13.88 -31.55
N GLN A 223 -27.67 -14.22 -32.03
CA GLN A 223 -28.07 -13.92 -33.41
C GLN A 223 -28.08 -12.40 -33.69
N LYS A 224 -28.64 -11.60 -32.77
CA LYS A 224 -28.64 -10.13 -32.90
C LYS A 224 -27.22 -9.55 -32.98
N GLN A 225 -26.30 -10.01 -32.13
CA GLN A 225 -24.91 -9.55 -32.12
C GLN A 225 -24.13 -10.02 -33.36
N LEU A 226 -24.40 -11.22 -33.89
CA LEU A 226 -23.84 -11.69 -35.16
C LEU A 226 -24.28 -10.81 -36.34
N ARG A 227 -25.58 -10.55 -36.48
CA ARG A 227 -26.12 -9.65 -37.52
C ARG A 227 -25.50 -8.25 -37.41
N LYS A 228 -25.34 -7.73 -36.19
CA LYS A 228 -24.68 -6.45 -35.93
C LYS A 228 -23.21 -6.44 -36.36
N PHE A 229 -22.46 -7.50 -36.06
CA PHE A 229 -21.06 -7.63 -36.45
C PHE A 229 -20.90 -7.68 -37.98
N TYR A 230 -21.61 -8.57 -38.68
CA TYR A 230 -21.53 -8.68 -40.13
C TYR A 230 -21.96 -7.39 -40.86
N ARG A 231 -22.90 -6.63 -40.29
CA ARG A 231 -23.25 -5.30 -40.80
C ARG A 231 -22.09 -4.30 -40.69
N LEU A 232 -21.34 -4.32 -39.59
CA LEU A 232 -20.17 -3.46 -39.41
C LEU A 232 -19.02 -3.88 -40.34
N GLU A 233 -18.81 -5.19 -40.49
CA GLU A 233 -17.79 -5.74 -41.39
C GLU A 233 -18.04 -5.37 -42.85
N ARG A 234 -19.29 -5.48 -43.33
CA ARG A 234 -19.66 -5.06 -44.69
C ARG A 234 -19.46 -3.56 -44.92
N LYS A 235 -19.73 -2.73 -43.91
CA LYS A 235 -19.48 -1.28 -43.99
C LYS A 235 -17.99 -0.96 -44.09
N GLU A 236 -17.15 -1.65 -43.32
CA GLU A 236 -15.71 -1.44 -43.34
C GLU A 236 -15.11 -1.87 -44.70
N ARG A 237 -15.56 -3.00 -45.27
CA ARG A 237 -15.14 -3.45 -46.62
C ARG A 237 -15.54 -2.48 -47.75
N ASN A 238 -16.64 -1.74 -47.58
CA ASN A 238 -17.14 -0.79 -48.58
C ASN A 238 -16.57 0.64 -48.43
N THR A 239 -15.61 0.86 -47.53
CA THR A 239 -14.97 2.18 -47.34
C THR A 239 -13.73 2.26 -48.25
N PRO A 240 -13.62 3.22 -49.19
CA PRO A 240 -12.48 3.29 -50.11
C PRO A 240 -11.18 3.58 -49.34
N THR A 241 -10.18 2.71 -49.46
CA THR A 241 -8.82 2.95 -48.93
C THR A 241 -8.08 3.99 -49.79
N PRO A 242 -7.42 5.01 -49.19
CA PRO A 242 -6.51 5.87 -49.93
C PRO A 242 -5.21 5.11 -50.27
N PHE A 243 -4.87 5.10 -51.56
CA PHE A 243 -3.60 4.71 -52.20
C PHE A 243 -2.42 4.33 -51.29
N HIS A 244 -2.10 3.04 -51.25
CA HIS A 244 -0.77 2.54 -50.88
C HIS A 244 0.20 2.74 -52.05
N ARG A 245 1.24 3.57 -51.88
CA ARG A 245 2.46 3.48 -52.71
C ARG A 245 3.41 2.45 -52.08
N ASN A 246 3.72 1.42 -52.85
CA ASN A 246 4.77 0.43 -52.58
C ASN A 246 6.11 1.11 -52.23
N ARG A 247 6.76 0.66 -51.16
CA ARG A 247 8.19 0.88 -50.93
C ARG A 247 8.91 -0.46 -51.02
N SER A 248 9.65 -0.65 -52.10
CA SER A 248 10.82 -1.55 -52.11
C SER A 248 11.98 -0.85 -51.38
N PRO A 249 12.92 -1.60 -50.77
CA PRO A 249 13.94 -1.04 -49.90
C PRO A 249 15.15 -0.52 -50.70
N PRO A 250 15.77 0.60 -50.30
CA PRO A 250 17.15 0.86 -50.64
C PRO A 250 18.06 0.71 -49.42
N THR A 251 19.15 -0.01 -49.68
CA THR A 251 20.41 -0.06 -48.97
C THR A 251 21.06 1.33 -48.85
N GLY A 252 21.95 1.50 -47.87
CA GLY A 252 23.00 2.52 -47.90
C GLY A 252 22.83 3.72 -46.96
N SER A 253 23.46 3.60 -45.79
CA SER A 253 24.30 4.57 -45.06
C SER A 253 23.83 6.02 -44.77
N PRO A 254 24.26 6.60 -43.63
CA PRO A 254 23.66 7.78 -43.01
C PRO A 254 24.33 9.08 -43.47
N ILE A 255 23.69 10.26 -43.27
CA ILE A 255 24.31 11.49 -42.70
C ILE A 255 23.40 12.75 -42.80
N SER A 256 23.48 13.51 -41.70
CA SER A 256 23.28 14.97 -41.47
C SER A 256 21.95 15.69 -41.74
N TRP A 257 21.51 16.37 -40.69
CA TRP A 257 20.81 17.65 -40.78
C TRP A 257 21.78 18.77 -40.40
N ARG A 258 21.97 19.79 -41.26
CA ARG A 258 22.23 21.17 -40.84
C ARG A 258 21.86 22.18 -41.93
N HIS A 259 21.37 23.32 -41.44
CA HIS A 259 20.98 24.55 -42.12
C HIS A 259 22.05 25.15 -43.05
N PRO A 260 21.66 25.96 -44.05
CA PRO A 260 22.52 26.96 -44.69
C PRO A 260 22.47 28.26 -43.83
N SER A 261 23.51 29.09 -43.72
CA SER A 261 24.26 29.72 -44.79
C SER A 261 25.46 30.50 -44.21
N ARG A 262 26.63 30.47 -44.86
CA ARG A 262 27.31 31.63 -45.50
C ARG A 262 28.77 31.30 -45.83
N LEU A 263 29.15 31.77 -47.02
CA LEU A 263 30.44 31.64 -47.69
C LEU A 263 31.54 32.48 -47.02
N HIS A 264 32.73 31.91 -46.87
CA HIS A 264 33.97 32.33 -47.57
C HIS A 264 35.14 31.42 -47.14
N SER A 265 36.00 31.09 -48.11
CA SER A 265 37.16 30.18 -48.02
C SER A 265 38.49 30.99 -48.12
N PRO A 266 39.68 30.36 -48.25
CA PRO A 266 40.67 30.00 -47.21
C PRO A 266 42.02 30.74 -47.54
N PRO A 267 43.28 30.28 -47.32
CA PRO A 267 43.89 29.02 -46.80
C PRO A 267 45.04 29.29 -45.78
N THR A 268 45.89 28.40 -45.24
CA THR A 268 46.61 27.17 -45.65
C THR A 268 47.34 26.64 -44.40
N GLY A 269 47.65 25.33 -44.32
CA GLY A 269 48.84 24.85 -43.58
C GLY A 269 48.62 23.76 -42.52
N SER A 270 48.56 22.51 -42.96
CA SER A 270 48.63 21.26 -42.18
C SER A 270 50.10 20.91 -41.76
N PRO A 271 50.44 19.71 -41.22
CA PRO A 271 49.90 18.89 -40.11
C PRO A 271 51.03 18.28 -39.20
N ILE A 272 50.71 17.21 -38.43
CA ILE A 272 51.57 16.09 -37.92
C ILE A 272 51.90 16.19 -36.41
N SER A 273 51.76 15.19 -35.52
CA SER A 273 51.30 13.78 -35.53
C SER A 273 51.06 13.26 -34.11
N TRP A 274 50.27 12.18 -34.00
CA TRP A 274 50.13 11.32 -32.82
C TRP A 274 51.16 10.18 -32.80
N ARG A 275 51.66 9.78 -31.61
CA ARG A 275 51.80 8.36 -31.23
C ARG A 275 52.00 8.13 -29.73
N GLN A 276 51.45 6.99 -29.30
CA GLN A 276 51.48 6.37 -27.98
C GLN A 276 52.85 5.72 -27.68
N SER A 277 53.22 5.56 -26.40
CA SER A 277 53.45 4.23 -25.78
C SER A 277 54.01 4.30 -24.34
N SER A 278 53.44 3.48 -23.46
CA SER A 278 54.09 2.66 -22.40
C SER A 278 54.66 3.27 -21.10
N ARG A 279 54.15 2.73 -19.98
CA ARG A 279 54.53 2.85 -18.54
C ARG A 279 55.94 2.27 -18.25
N PRO A 280 56.50 2.23 -17.00
CA PRO A 280 56.03 2.67 -15.66
C PRO A 280 57.09 3.41 -14.78
N ARG A 281 56.67 4.09 -13.68
CA ARG A 281 57.36 4.07 -12.37
C ARG A 281 56.69 4.93 -11.28
N ASN A 282 56.72 4.36 -10.07
CA ASN A 282 56.85 4.98 -8.75
C ASN A 282 55.65 5.66 -8.07
N LEU A 283 55.11 4.92 -7.09
CA LEU A 283 54.53 5.41 -5.84
C LEU A 283 55.44 6.44 -5.15
N PRO A 284 54.85 7.40 -4.42
CA PRO A 284 55.39 7.80 -3.13
C PRO A 284 54.44 7.44 -1.99
N SER A 285 55.09 6.86 -0.98
CA SER A 285 54.64 6.58 0.37
C SER A 285 54.06 7.80 1.09
N GLY A 286 53.03 7.53 1.89
CA GLY A 286 52.95 7.92 3.29
C GLY A 286 53.04 9.42 3.61
N SER A 287 51.88 10.04 3.80
CA SER A 287 51.70 11.11 4.79
C SER A 287 50.32 10.96 5.42
N PRO A 288 50.19 10.91 6.76
CA PRO A 288 48.92 10.74 7.42
C PRO A 288 48.07 11.99 7.19
N ILE A 289 46.85 11.80 6.71
CA ILE A 289 45.82 12.85 6.67
C ILE A 289 45.57 13.26 8.12
N SER A 290 46.16 14.39 8.53
CA SER A 290 45.89 14.98 9.83
C SER A 290 44.45 15.47 9.83
N TRP A 291 43.57 14.77 10.55
CA TRP A 291 42.22 15.26 10.84
C TRP A 291 42.30 16.38 11.88
N ARG A 292 42.71 17.57 11.46
CA ARG A 292 42.58 18.78 12.28
C ARG A 292 41.10 19.20 12.30
N HIS A 293 40.56 19.31 13.50
CA HIS A 293 39.30 20.02 13.78
C HIS A 293 39.27 21.41 13.12
N PRO A 294 38.09 21.86 12.68
CA PRO A 294 37.75 23.27 12.91
C PRO A 294 36.28 23.48 13.33
N PRO A 295 36.01 24.03 14.53
CA PRO A 295 34.76 24.71 14.80
C PRO A 295 35.02 26.23 14.87
N HIS A 296 35.29 26.85 13.73
CA HIS A 296 35.33 28.32 13.64
C HIS A 296 34.52 28.79 12.42
N LEU A 297 33.43 29.51 12.73
CA LEU A 297 32.63 30.39 11.86
C LEU A 297 32.27 29.82 10.48
N ARG A 298 31.24 28.96 10.44
CA ARG A 298 30.54 28.67 9.18
C ARG A 298 29.76 29.92 8.73
N SER A 299 30.05 30.43 7.53
CA SER A 299 29.16 31.38 6.85
C SER A 299 27.84 30.71 6.49
N GLN A 300 26.76 31.48 6.31
CA GLN A 300 25.44 30.92 5.93
C GLN A 300 25.52 30.05 4.66
N ASP A 301 26.41 30.37 3.72
CA ASP A 301 26.64 29.58 2.51
C ASP A 301 27.30 28.22 2.79
N THR A 302 28.27 28.16 3.72
CA THR A 302 28.86 26.87 4.16
C THR A 302 27.86 26.01 4.94
N PHE A 303 26.95 26.63 5.72
CA PHE A 303 25.83 25.93 6.36
C PHE A 303 24.92 25.28 5.31
N THR A 304 24.48 26.03 4.29
CA THR A 304 23.64 25.48 3.22
C THR A 304 24.33 24.33 2.47
N LYS A 305 25.63 24.46 2.14
CA LYS A 305 26.40 23.41 1.45
C LYS A 305 26.53 22.12 2.26
N HIS A 306 26.61 22.17 3.58
CA HIS A 306 26.69 20.95 4.40
C HIS A 306 25.33 20.28 4.67
N THR A 307 24.23 21.01 4.50
CA THR A 307 22.87 20.45 4.71
C THR A 307 22.28 19.71 3.51
N VAL A 308 22.86 19.90 2.32
CA VAL A 308 22.40 19.28 1.06
C VAL A 308 23.57 18.55 0.42
N VAL A 309 23.46 17.23 0.30
CA VAL A 309 24.45 16.38 -0.36
C VAL A 309 23.88 15.99 -1.73
N ASN A 310 24.51 16.47 -2.79
CA ASN A 310 24.12 16.10 -4.15
C ASN A 310 25.02 14.97 -4.66
N LEU A 311 24.45 13.77 -4.78
CA LEU A 311 25.07 12.56 -5.31
C LEU A 311 24.56 12.23 -6.70
N SER A 312 23.65 13.03 -7.27
CA SER A 312 23.12 12.80 -8.60
C SER A 312 23.89 13.58 -9.67
N ASN A 313 23.73 13.15 -10.92
CA ASN A 313 24.22 13.87 -12.09
C ASN A 313 23.46 15.19 -12.36
N ARG A 314 22.31 15.40 -11.72
CA ARG A 314 21.55 16.65 -11.85
C ARG A 314 22.23 17.78 -11.06
N GLN A 315 22.60 18.84 -11.78
CA GLN A 315 23.04 20.08 -11.14
C GLN A 315 21.88 20.82 -10.47
N LEU A 316 22.05 21.12 -9.18
CA LEU A 316 21.11 21.93 -8.42
C LEU A 316 21.48 23.40 -8.51
N ASN A 317 20.51 24.26 -8.83
CA ASN A 317 20.70 25.70 -8.75
C ASN A 317 20.64 26.19 -7.30
N SER A 318 21.10 27.42 -7.06
CA SER A 318 21.17 28.00 -5.70
C SER A 318 19.83 28.04 -4.97
N THR A 319 18.70 28.19 -5.67
CA THR A 319 17.36 28.22 -5.07
C THR A 319 16.91 26.83 -4.65
N GLU A 320 17.17 25.82 -5.48
CA GLU A 320 16.93 24.40 -5.15
C GLU A 320 17.75 23.99 -3.91
N THR A 321 19.05 24.30 -3.88
CA THR A 321 19.88 24.01 -2.70
C THR A 321 19.36 24.72 -1.45
N LYS A 322 18.98 26.00 -1.55
CA LYS A 322 18.42 26.76 -0.43
C LYS A 322 17.12 26.16 0.08
N VAL A 323 16.18 25.77 -0.79
CA VAL A 323 14.90 25.20 -0.33
C VAL A 323 15.08 23.80 0.28
N LEU A 324 15.98 22.99 -0.28
CA LEU A 324 16.33 21.68 0.29
C LEU A 324 17.06 21.80 1.64
N SER A 325 17.80 22.89 1.88
CA SER A 325 18.47 23.17 3.15
C SER A 325 17.50 23.43 4.31
N LEU A 326 16.25 23.81 4.03
CA LEU A 326 15.20 23.94 5.06
C LEU A 326 14.85 22.59 5.71
N GLY A 327 15.17 21.49 5.03
CA GLY A 327 14.94 20.13 5.49
C GLY A 327 13.54 19.59 5.22
N MET A 328 13.46 18.26 5.16
CA MET A 328 12.25 17.52 4.79
C MET A 328 11.07 17.76 5.75
N ASN A 329 11.36 18.11 7.01
CA ASN A 329 10.37 18.42 8.04
C ASN A 329 9.84 19.86 8.02
N PHE A 330 10.32 20.74 7.13
CA PHE A 330 9.79 22.10 7.03
C PHE A 330 8.32 22.08 6.63
N ALA A 331 7.44 22.69 7.41
CA ALA A 331 6.01 22.75 7.13
C ALA A 331 5.65 24.02 6.36
N VAL A 332 4.80 23.85 5.36
CA VAL A 332 4.19 24.87 4.51
C VAL A 332 2.73 25.02 4.93
N PRO A 333 2.18 26.24 5.01
CA PRO A 333 0.78 26.44 5.34
C PRO A 333 -0.14 25.77 4.30
N PRO A 334 -1.29 25.21 4.74
CA PRO A 334 -2.24 24.61 3.82
C PRO A 334 -2.87 25.68 2.93
N LYS A 335 -3.19 25.31 1.67
CA LYS A 335 -3.79 26.22 0.69
C LYS A 335 -5.20 26.67 1.11
N SER A 336 -5.92 25.79 1.80
CA SER A 336 -7.25 26.02 2.38
C SER A 336 -7.24 25.63 3.85
N VAL A 337 -8.21 26.12 4.62
CA VAL A 337 -8.40 25.69 6.01
C VAL A 337 -8.98 24.26 5.98
N PRO A 338 -8.34 23.26 6.63
CA PRO A 338 -8.78 21.87 6.63
C PRO A 338 -9.95 21.65 7.59
N ILE A 339 -11.13 22.21 7.26
CA ILE A 339 -12.32 22.21 8.10
C ILE A 339 -12.76 20.77 8.43
N GLU A 340 -12.86 19.91 7.41
CA GLU A 340 -13.29 18.51 7.57
C GLU A 340 -12.41 17.74 8.56
N SER A 341 -11.09 17.83 8.40
CA SER A 341 -10.12 17.17 9.30
C SER A 341 -10.23 17.68 10.73
N ILE A 342 -10.50 18.97 10.94
CA ILE A 342 -10.70 19.54 12.27
C ILE A 342 -11.97 18.96 12.91
N ILE A 343 -13.08 18.95 12.16
CA ILE A 343 -14.37 18.42 12.64
C ILE A 343 -14.22 16.93 12.99
N GLN A 344 -13.66 16.13 12.09
CA GLN A 344 -13.43 14.69 12.29
C GLN A 344 -12.61 14.40 13.54
N SER A 345 -11.55 15.18 13.76
CA SER A 345 -10.68 14.96 14.92
C SER A 345 -11.38 15.35 16.22
N THR A 346 -12.23 16.38 16.19
CA THR A 346 -12.88 16.91 17.40
C THR A 346 -14.11 16.12 17.82
N GLU A 347 -14.95 15.69 16.89
CA GLU A 347 -16.27 15.12 17.21
C GLU A 347 -16.20 13.90 18.17
N PRO A 348 -15.28 12.93 18.00
CA PRO A 348 -15.13 11.84 18.96
C PRO A 348 -14.73 12.32 20.37
N ALA A 349 -13.98 13.41 20.45
CA ALA A 349 -13.50 13.98 21.71
C ALA A 349 -14.57 14.79 22.46
N LEU A 350 -15.77 14.98 21.89
CA LEU A 350 -16.91 15.64 22.54
C LEU A 350 -17.94 14.65 23.10
N ARG A 351 -17.77 13.34 22.86
CA ARG A 351 -18.76 12.30 23.26
C ARG A 351 -18.97 12.18 24.76
N HIS A 352 -18.02 12.66 25.58
CA HIS A 352 -18.14 12.70 27.04
C HIS A 352 -19.02 13.85 27.55
N LEU A 353 -19.35 14.82 26.70
CA LEU A 353 -20.17 15.97 27.06
C LEU A 353 -21.67 15.66 26.88
N THR A 354 -22.52 16.41 27.58
CA THR A 354 -23.95 16.43 27.29
C THR A 354 -24.20 16.97 25.88
N LYS A 355 -25.33 16.56 25.26
CA LYS A 355 -25.69 17.01 23.90
C LYS A 355 -25.69 18.54 23.77
N THR A 356 -26.19 19.25 24.78
CA THR A 356 -26.21 20.72 24.84
C THR A 356 -24.81 21.30 24.90
N ALA A 357 -23.95 20.84 25.82
CA ALA A 357 -22.58 21.32 25.93
C ALA A 357 -21.74 21.02 24.68
N ALA A 358 -21.93 19.85 24.07
CA ALA A 358 -21.29 19.52 22.79
C ALA A 358 -21.77 20.46 21.67
N ASN A 359 -23.06 20.79 21.60
CA ASN A 359 -23.60 21.75 20.64
C ASN A 359 -23.02 23.16 20.84
N ASP A 360 -22.86 23.63 22.08
CA ASP A 360 -22.25 24.93 22.35
C ASP A 360 -20.80 24.99 21.86
N VAL A 361 -20.04 23.90 22.05
CA VAL A 361 -18.68 23.77 21.50
C VAL A 361 -18.71 23.82 19.97
N ARG A 362 -19.63 23.09 19.32
CA ARG A 362 -19.79 23.09 17.86
C ARG A 362 -20.08 24.49 17.33
N ILE A 363 -20.99 25.24 17.97
CA ILE A 363 -21.34 26.62 17.58
C ILE A 363 -20.11 27.53 17.66
N LYS A 364 -19.42 27.55 18.82
CA LYS A 364 -18.22 28.37 19.02
C LYS A 364 -17.11 28.03 18.03
N MET A 365 -16.90 26.74 17.75
CA MET A 365 -15.92 26.30 16.75
C MET A 365 -16.31 26.75 15.35
N ASN A 366 -17.58 26.62 14.97
CA ASN A 366 -18.08 27.04 13.67
C ASN A 366 -17.84 28.54 13.44
N GLU A 367 -18.07 29.40 14.44
CA GLU A 367 -17.77 30.82 14.35
C GLU A 367 -16.29 31.12 14.07
N VAL A 368 -15.38 30.40 14.75
CA VAL A 368 -13.94 30.53 14.53
C VAL A 368 -13.57 30.06 13.11
N LEU A 369 -14.11 28.93 12.67
CA LEU A 369 -13.80 28.34 11.37
C LEU A 369 -14.35 29.18 10.21
N ARG A 370 -15.54 29.77 10.33
CA ARG A 370 -16.11 30.70 9.33
C ARG A 370 -15.23 31.94 9.11
N LYS A 371 -14.57 32.42 10.17
CA LYS A 371 -13.66 33.57 10.13
C LYS A 371 -12.23 33.19 9.75
N ALA A 372 -11.87 31.91 9.81
CA ALA A 372 -10.52 31.45 9.54
C ALA A 372 -10.13 31.66 8.07
N ARG A 373 -8.90 32.14 7.85
CA ARG A 373 -8.31 32.33 6.52
C ARG A 373 -7.02 31.52 6.40
N PRO A 374 -6.68 31.01 5.21
CA PRO A 374 -5.39 30.37 4.98
C PRO A 374 -4.23 31.30 5.35
N ALA A 375 -3.20 30.75 5.98
CA ALA A 375 -2.04 31.53 6.37
C ALA A 375 -1.23 31.95 5.13
N LYS A 376 -0.53 33.09 5.23
CA LYS A 376 0.36 33.58 4.18
C LYS A 376 1.45 32.54 3.88
N PRO A 377 1.79 32.31 2.60
CA PRO A 377 2.86 31.39 2.23
C PRO A 377 4.19 31.74 2.93
N ASN A 378 4.87 30.74 3.46
CA ASN A 378 6.17 30.89 4.11
C ASN A 378 7.36 30.52 3.19
N LEU A 379 7.07 30.16 1.94
CA LEU A 379 8.01 30.02 0.83
C LEU A 379 7.80 31.15 -0.18
N THR A 380 8.90 31.69 -0.68
CA THR A 380 8.92 32.69 -1.76
C THR A 380 8.39 32.10 -3.07
N LYS A 381 8.13 32.96 -4.08
CA LYS A 381 7.69 32.48 -5.41
C LYS A 381 8.75 31.57 -6.06
N THR A 382 10.03 31.94 -5.95
CA THR A 382 11.15 31.18 -6.51
C THR A 382 11.38 29.86 -5.77
N GLU A 383 11.32 29.83 -4.43
CA GLU A 383 11.40 28.57 -3.66
C GLU A 383 10.25 27.62 -4.01
N ARG A 384 9.02 28.13 -4.22
CA ARG A 384 7.89 27.29 -4.66
C ARG A 384 8.08 26.73 -6.07
N PHE A 385 8.64 27.53 -6.98
CA PHE A 385 9.00 27.06 -8.32
C PHE A 385 10.06 25.96 -8.24
N ALA A 386 11.12 26.16 -7.44
CA ALA A 386 12.17 25.16 -7.23
C ALA A 386 11.61 23.83 -6.68
N VAL A 387 10.73 23.87 -5.69
CA VAL A 387 10.04 22.66 -5.19
C VAL A 387 9.23 21.98 -6.31
N SER A 388 8.55 22.75 -7.15
CA SER A 388 7.80 22.19 -8.28
C SER A 388 8.70 21.59 -9.35
N ASP A 389 9.87 22.17 -9.61
CA ASP A 389 10.83 21.68 -10.59
C ASP A 389 11.45 20.36 -10.12
N LEU A 390 11.95 20.35 -8.88
CA LEU A 390 12.46 19.15 -8.20
C LEU A 390 11.44 18.01 -8.11
N ARG A 391 10.14 18.33 -8.02
CA ARG A 391 9.04 17.34 -7.97
C ARG A 391 8.58 16.86 -9.36
N ARG A 392 9.05 17.47 -10.45
CA ARG A 392 8.78 16.99 -11.81
C ARG A 392 9.89 16.09 -12.32
N ASP A 393 11.09 16.21 -11.75
CA ASP A 393 12.24 15.43 -12.15
C ASP A 393 12.20 14.00 -11.60
N ASN A 394 11.80 13.06 -12.46
CA ASN A 394 11.71 11.64 -12.13
C ASN A 394 13.06 10.90 -12.18
N SER A 395 14.16 11.56 -12.58
CA SER A 395 15.51 10.97 -12.64
C SER A 395 16.19 10.88 -11.28
N ILE A 396 15.72 11.66 -10.29
CA ILE A 396 16.33 11.76 -8.96
C ILE A 396 15.40 11.29 -7.84
N HIS A 397 16.00 10.89 -6.74
CA HIS A 397 15.38 10.77 -5.43
C HIS A 397 15.89 11.83 -4.48
N ILE A 398 14.96 12.40 -3.68
CA ILE A 398 15.28 13.34 -2.60
C ILE A 398 15.00 12.63 -1.28
N LEU A 399 16.06 12.33 -0.55
CA LEU A 399 16.08 11.45 0.60
C LEU A 399 16.56 12.20 1.85
N ALA A 400 16.21 11.68 3.02
CA ALA A 400 16.89 12.05 4.25
C ALA A 400 18.12 11.15 4.41
N ALA A 401 19.25 11.73 4.81
CA ALA A 401 20.41 10.94 5.24
C ALA A 401 20.11 10.14 6.51
N ASP A 402 20.74 8.98 6.65
CA ASP A 402 20.64 8.13 7.84
C ASP A 402 21.09 8.86 9.13
N LYS A 403 22.14 9.69 9.03
CA LYS A 403 22.69 10.48 10.14
C LYS A 403 22.92 11.93 9.74
N GLY A 404 22.85 12.84 10.72
CA GLY A 404 23.19 14.25 10.55
C GLY A 404 22.07 15.15 10.01
N ASN A 405 20.89 14.60 9.71
CA ASN A 405 19.75 15.34 9.17
C ASN A 405 20.13 16.15 7.92
N ALA A 406 20.89 15.58 6.98
CA ALA A 406 21.13 16.17 5.66
C ALA A 406 20.02 15.76 4.67
N THR A 407 19.79 16.60 3.66
CA THR A 407 18.97 16.23 2.49
C THR A 407 19.90 15.68 1.42
N VAL A 408 19.62 14.49 0.91
CA VAL A 408 20.43 13.83 -0.12
C VAL A 408 19.65 13.80 -1.43
N VAL A 409 20.27 14.26 -2.51
CA VAL A 409 19.76 14.09 -3.87
C VAL A 409 20.59 12.98 -4.53
N MET A 410 19.95 11.94 -5.04
CA MET A 410 20.64 10.76 -5.59
C MET A 410 19.95 10.34 -6.89
N ASP A 411 20.70 9.81 -7.85
CA ASP A 411 20.11 9.25 -9.06
C ASP A 411 19.22 8.05 -8.73
N ARG A 412 18.08 7.98 -9.42
CA ARG A 412 17.07 6.95 -9.18
C ARG A 412 17.57 5.55 -9.54
N GLU A 413 18.42 5.46 -10.55
CA GLU A 413 19.05 4.21 -10.98
C GLU A 413 20.02 3.70 -9.91
N ASP A 414 20.95 4.54 -9.46
CA ASP A 414 21.90 4.21 -8.39
C ASP A 414 21.21 3.75 -7.12
N TYR A 415 20.17 4.48 -6.70
CA TYR A 415 19.36 4.08 -5.55
C TYR A 415 18.70 2.71 -5.79
N SER A 416 18.14 2.47 -6.97
CA SER A 416 17.48 1.20 -7.30
C SER A 416 18.46 0.04 -7.32
N ASN A 417 19.68 0.24 -7.82
CA ASN A 417 20.73 -0.77 -7.84
C ASN A 417 21.18 -1.10 -6.41
N LYS A 418 21.44 -0.10 -5.57
CA LYS A 418 21.76 -0.31 -4.14
C LYS A 418 20.66 -1.07 -3.39
N VAL A 419 19.39 -0.85 -3.72
CA VAL A 419 18.30 -1.64 -3.12
C VAL A 419 18.30 -3.07 -3.64
N LYS A 420 18.51 -3.31 -4.94
CA LYS A 420 18.60 -4.68 -5.48
C LYS A 420 19.75 -5.46 -4.85
N ASP A 421 20.89 -4.82 -4.60
CA ASP A 421 22.03 -5.45 -3.94
C ASP A 421 21.65 -5.91 -2.52
N ILE A 422 20.95 -5.06 -1.76
CA ILE A 422 20.42 -5.42 -0.43
C ILE A 422 19.42 -6.58 -0.52
N LEU A 423 18.48 -6.54 -1.46
CA LEU A 423 17.46 -7.58 -1.60
C LEU A 423 18.05 -8.92 -2.11
N SER A 424 19.28 -8.90 -2.61
CA SER A 424 20.01 -10.10 -3.07
C SER A 424 20.95 -10.68 -2.00
N SER A 425 21.07 -10.05 -0.82
CA SER A 425 22.06 -10.41 0.21
C SER A 425 21.67 -11.63 1.09
N GLY A 426 20.82 -12.55 0.61
CA GLY A 426 20.45 -13.80 1.27
C GLY A 426 19.38 -13.71 2.39
N SER A 427 19.22 -12.56 3.04
CA SER A 427 18.23 -12.37 4.13
C SER A 427 16.80 -12.09 3.65
N TYR A 428 16.59 -12.02 2.34
CA TYR A 428 15.31 -11.70 1.71
C TYR A 428 14.98 -12.72 0.63
N ARG A 429 13.70 -13.09 0.56
CA ARG A 429 13.18 -14.00 -0.47
C ARG A 429 12.06 -13.32 -1.25
N PRO A 430 12.11 -13.32 -2.59
CA PRO A 430 11.00 -12.81 -3.40
C PRO A 430 9.77 -13.71 -3.25
N LEU A 431 8.59 -13.09 -3.23
CA LEU A 431 7.30 -13.77 -3.16
C LEU A 431 6.55 -13.64 -4.50
N PRO A 432 5.86 -14.70 -4.95
CA PRO A 432 5.16 -14.69 -6.24
C PRO A 432 3.88 -13.85 -6.23
N LYS A 433 3.26 -13.65 -5.06
CA LYS A 433 2.01 -12.92 -4.89
C LYS A 433 1.98 -12.16 -3.57
N ASN A 434 1.05 -11.21 -3.47
CA ASN A 434 0.82 -10.44 -2.26
C ASN A 434 0.39 -11.39 -1.11
N PRO A 435 1.17 -11.49 0.00
CA PRO A 435 0.85 -12.42 1.10
C PRO A 435 -0.14 -11.84 2.12
N ILE A 436 -0.53 -10.56 2.00
CA ILE A 436 -1.20 -9.82 3.08
C ILE A 436 -2.54 -10.43 3.50
N THR A 437 -3.38 -10.84 2.56
CA THR A 437 -4.67 -11.47 2.88
C THR A 437 -4.49 -12.79 3.63
N ALA A 438 -3.48 -13.58 3.29
CA ALA A 438 -3.20 -14.84 3.97
C ALA A 438 -2.70 -14.60 5.40
N ILE A 439 -1.81 -13.60 5.57
CA ILE A 439 -1.30 -13.21 6.88
C ILE A 439 -2.43 -12.64 7.75
N GLU A 440 -3.29 -11.76 7.20
CA GLU A 440 -4.44 -11.17 7.89
C GLU A 440 -5.38 -12.26 8.40
N LYS A 441 -5.72 -13.24 7.55
CA LYS A 441 -6.53 -14.40 7.96
C LYS A 441 -5.86 -15.18 9.09
N ARG A 442 -4.56 -15.49 8.98
CA ARG A 442 -3.82 -16.23 10.02
C ARG A 442 -3.85 -15.52 11.36
N VAL A 443 -3.52 -14.23 11.39
CA VAL A 443 -3.52 -13.42 12.62
C VAL A 443 -4.92 -13.29 13.18
N ALA A 444 -5.93 -13.03 12.34
CA ALA A 444 -7.32 -12.93 12.77
C ALA A 444 -7.84 -14.23 13.38
N SER A 445 -7.52 -15.39 12.78
CA SER A 445 -7.90 -16.70 13.31
C SER A 445 -7.25 -16.97 14.66
N GLN A 446 -5.95 -16.69 14.81
CA GLN A 446 -5.25 -16.88 16.08
C GLN A 446 -5.83 -15.99 17.18
N LEU A 447 -6.08 -14.71 16.90
CA LEU A 447 -6.71 -13.79 17.84
C LEU A 447 -8.14 -14.18 18.20
N LEU A 448 -8.90 -14.76 17.25
CA LEU A 448 -10.24 -15.26 17.51
C LEU A 448 -10.23 -16.45 18.47
N LEU A 449 -9.26 -17.36 18.33
CA LEU A 449 -9.10 -18.49 19.26
C LEU A 449 -8.79 -17.98 20.67
N LEU A 450 -7.86 -17.03 20.80
CA LEU A 450 -7.53 -16.43 22.10
C LEU A 450 -8.72 -15.67 22.71
N HIS A 451 -9.53 -15.02 21.88
CA HIS A 451 -10.75 -14.36 22.34
C HIS A 451 -11.82 -15.36 22.82
N ARG A 452 -12.00 -16.48 22.10
CA ARG A 452 -12.93 -17.55 22.50
C ARG A 452 -12.49 -18.29 23.76
N ALA A 453 -11.19 -18.27 24.06
CA ALA A 453 -10.63 -18.80 25.29
C ALA A 453 -10.57 -17.76 26.43
N ASP A 454 -11.24 -16.61 26.27
CA ASP A 454 -11.28 -15.48 27.22
C ASP A 454 -9.92 -14.85 27.59
N ALA A 455 -8.82 -15.28 26.97
CA ALA A 455 -7.48 -14.72 27.16
C ALA A 455 -7.30 -13.32 26.53
N VAL A 456 -8.23 -12.94 25.64
CA VAL A 456 -8.28 -11.60 25.02
C VAL A 456 -9.69 -11.05 25.14
N SER A 457 -9.86 -9.98 25.92
CA SER A 457 -11.14 -9.29 26.06
C SER A 457 -11.66 -8.72 24.73
N THR A 458 -12.98 -8.57 24.59
CA THR A 458 -13.62 -8.01 23.38
C THR A 458 -13.04 -6.65 22.93
N PRO A 459 -12.81 -5.67 23.83
CA PRO A 459 -12.21 -4.40 23.44
C PRO A 459 -10.78 -4.56 22.93
N LEU A 460 -10.00 -5.47 23.52
CA LEU A 460 -8.63 -5.76 23.08
C LEU A 460 -8.67 -6.50 21.72
N TYR A 461 -9.50 -7.52 21.56
CA TYR A 461 -9.68 -8.25 20.30
C TYR A 461 -10.00 -7.31 19.14
N ARG A 462 -10.99 -6.42 19.29
CA ARG A 462 -11.36 -5.44 18.25
C ARG A 462 -10.20 -4.50 17.85
N ARG A 463 -9.29 -4.22 18.78
CA ARG A 463 -8.11 -3.37 18.56
C ARG A 463 -6.95 -4.13 17.92
N LEU A 464 -6.76 -5.41 18.27
CA LEU A 464 -5.67 -6.23 17.74
C LEU A 464 -6.00 -6.85 16.39
N ARG A 465 -7.27 -7.21 16.17
CA ARG A 465 -7.71 -7.89 14.95
C ARG A 465 -7.39 -7.02 13.74
N PRO A 466 -6.53 -7.49 12.82
CA PRO A 466 -6.27 -6.76 11.60
C PRO A 466 -7.52 -6.72 10.72
N SER A 467 -7.70 -5.59 10.04
CA SER A 467 -8.70 -5.44 9.01
C SER A 467 -8.16 -4.49 7.95
N SER A 468 -8.33 -4.85 6.68
CA SER A 468 -7.90 -4.02 5.55
C SER A 468 -6.42 -3.63 5.61
N SER A 469 -5.56 -4.59 5.91
CA SER A 469 -4.15 -4.34 6.13
C SER A 469 -3.43 -3.90 4.87
N ILE A 470 -2.42 -3.06 5.03
CA ILE A 470 -1.57 -2.56 3.95
C ILE A 470 -0.28 -3.38 3.91
N CYS A 471 0.20 -3.70 2.71
CA CYS A 471 1.53 -4.28 2.55
C CYS A 471 2.61 -3.30 3.01
N PRO A 472 3.49 -3.66 3.97
CA PRO A 472 4.61 -2.81 4.36
C PRO A 472 5.47 -2.42 3.15
N ARG A 473 6.07 -1.23 3.19
CA ARG A 473 6.91 -0.74 2.08
C ARG A 473 8.36 -0.63 2.48
N PHE A 474 9.23 -1.16 1.65
CA PHE A 474 10.68 -1.05 1.82
C PHE A 474 11.20 0.29 1.29
N PHE A 475 12.17 0.85 1.99
CA PHE A 475 12.98 1.98 1.52
C PHE A 475 14.34 2.02 2.19
N GLY A 476 15.29 2.68 1.54
CA GLY A 476 16.66 2.86 2.02
C GLY A 476 16.94 4.31 2.41
N GLN A 477 17.73 4.52 3.48
CA GLN A 477 18.31 5.83 3.80
C GLN A 477 19.81 5.85 3.52
N PRO A 478 20.35 6.81 2.75
CA PRO A 478 21.77 6.86 2.43
C PRO A 478 22.63 7.12 3.67
N LYS A 479 23.56 6.20 3.94
CA LYS A 479 24.59 6.31 4.98
C LYS A 479 25.77 7.12 4.46
N ILE A 480 25.57 8.42 4.24
CA ILE A 480 26.59 9.36 3.71
C ILE A 480 27.89 9.48 4.54
N HIS A 481 27.94 8.83 5.71
CA HIS A 481 29.12 8.77 6.58
C HIS A 481 29.95 7.49 6.39
N LYS A 482 29.53 6.58 5.51
CA LYS A 482 30.24 5.34 5.19
C LYS A 482 30.75 5.38 3.74
N PRO A 483 31.90 4.74 3.45
CA PRO A 483 32.37 4.53 2.07
C PRO A 483 31.29 3.90 1.20
N GLU A 484 31.26 4.20 -0.10
CA GLU A 484 30.26 3.74 -1.07
C GLU A 484 28.79 4.12 -0.77
N ILE A 485 28.53 4.87 0.31
CA ILE A 485 27.21 5.39 0.69
C ILE A 485 26.13 4.28 0.62
N PRO A 486 26.27 3.19 1.38
CA PRO A 486 25.26 2.12 1.42
C PRO A 486 23.93 2.66 1.96
N LEU A 487 22.84 1.96 1.64
CA LEU A 487 21.52 2.31 2.17
C LEU A 487 21.27 1.58 3.49
N ARG A 488 20.61 2.24 4.45
CA ARG A 488 19.99 1.60 5.62
C ARG A 488 18.61 1.07 5.22
N PRO A 489 18.36 -0.24 5.24
CA PRO A 489 17.05 -0.80 4.91
C PRO A 489 16.04 -0.47 6.02
N ILE A 490 14.84 -0.04 5.63
CA ILE A 490 13.72 0.23 6.54
C ILE A 490 12.43 -0.30 5.92
N VAL A 491 11.61 -0.96 6.74
CA VAL A 491 10.28 -1.44 6.37
C VAL A 491 9.22 -0.60 7.09
N ALA A 492 8.36 0.08 6.34
CA ALA A 492 7.27 0.86 6.91
C ALA A 492 6.09 -0.07 7.31
N SER A 493 6.17 -0.67 8.50
CA SER A 493 5.23 -1.69 8.97
C SER A 493 3.88 -1.17 9.49
N ARG A 494 3.68 0.15 9.59
CA ARG A 494 2.42 0.70 10.11
C ARG A 494 1.25 0.34 9.18
N GLY A 495 0.21 -0.25 9.76
CA GLY A 495 -0.96 -0.74 9.02
C GLY A 495 -0.79 -2.16 8.47
N SER A 496 0.31 -2.85 8.78
CA SER A 496 0.47 -4.27 8.46
C SER A 496 -0.46 -5.15 9.31
N PRO A 497 -0.73 -6.40 8.88
CA PRO A 497 -1.57 -7.32 9.64
C PRO A 497 -1.11 -7.59 11.08
N THR A 498 0.19 -7.50 11.33
CA THR A 498 0.80 -7.82 12.62
C THR A 498 1.12 -6.60 13.47
N TYR A 499 0.95 -5.38 12.95
CA TYR A 499 1.43 -4.17 13.61
C TYR A 499 0.84 -3.96 15.01
N HIS A 500 -0.48 -4.13 15.16
CA HIS A 500 -1.16 -3.93 16.44
C HIS A 500 -0.83 -5.04 17.45
N SER A 501 -0.78 -6.29 17.00
CA SER A 501 -0.33 -7.43 17.82
C SER A 501 1.11 -7.23 18.28
N ALA A 502 2.02 -6.88 17.38
CA ALA A 502 3.42 -6.59 17.70
C ALA A 502 3.55 -5.44 18.71
N GLN A 503 2.76 -4.38 18.56
CA GLN A 503 2.76 -3.26 19.52
C GLN A 503 2.23 -3.67 20.90
N HIS A 504 1.25 -4.56 20.96
CA HIS A 504 0.71 -5.06 22.23
C HIS A 504 1.69 -6.00 22.93
N LEU A 505 2.25 -6.97 22.21
CA LEU A 505 3.28 -7.88 22.70
C LEU A 505 4.52 -7.12 23.18
N ALA A 506 4.97 -6.12 22.44
CA ALA A 506 6.10 -5.28 22.87
C ALA A 506 5.83 -4.55 24.19
N LYS A 507 4.58 -4.18 24.49
CA LYS A 507 4.23 -3.59 25.80
C LYS A 507 4.27 -4.61 26.92
N ILE A 508 3.83 -5.84 26.65
CA ILE A 508 3.89 -6.95 27.62
C ILE A 508 5.36 -7.28 27.93
N LEU A 509 6.23 -7.38 26.91
CA LEU A 509 7.63 -7.75 27.09
C LEU A 509 8.51 -6.65 27.67
N ARG A 510 8.14 -5.38 27.54
CA ARG A 510 9.01 -4.24 27.88
C ARG A 510 9.57 -4.25 29.31
N PRO A 511 8.85 -4.68 30.36
CA PRO A 511 9.41 -4.76 31.71
C PRO A 511 10.53 -5.81 31.88
N LEU A 512 10.62 -6.79 30.97
CA LEU A 512 11.59 -7.91 31.02
C LEU A 512 13.01 -7.54 30.55
N VAL A 513 13.19 -6.34 30.01
CA VAL A 513 14.47 -5.87 29.48
C VAL A 513 14.96 -4.66 30.27
N GLY A 514 16.27 -4.44 30.24
CA GLY A 514 16.94 -3.33 30.89
C GLY A 514 17.13 -3.49 32.40
N GLN A 515 16.97 -4.72 32.92
CA GLN A 515 17.16 -5.05 34.33
C GLN A 515 18.58 -5.53 34.66
N THR A 516 19.45 -5.63 33.66
CA THR A 516 20.84 -6.08 33.84
C THR A 516 21.74 -4.90 34.22
N PRO A 517 22.86 -5.13 34.95
CA PRO A 517 23.86 -4.09 35.20
C PRO A 517 24.56 -3.61 33.92
N HIS A 518 24.36 -4.33 32.81
CA HIS A 518 24.94 -4.05 31.51
C HIS A 518 24.09 -3.10 30.66
N HIS A 519 22.88 -2.75 31.09
CA HIS A 519 21.99 -1.90 30.34
C HIS A 519 22.16 -0.42 30.68
N VAL A 520 22.18 0.43 29.65
CA VAL A 520 22.00 1.87 29.82
C VAL A 520 20.87 2.37 28.93
N SER A 521 19.98 3.19 29.50
CA SER A 521 18.72 3.57 28.85
C SER A 521 18.78 4.90 28.11
N ASN A 522 19.75 5.76 28.41
CA ASN A 522 19.94 7.06 27.78
C ASN A 522 21.26 7.73 28.24
N SER A 523 21.63 8.82 27.58
CA SER A 523 22.84 9.58 27.85
C SER A 523 22.91 10.19 29.25
N PRO A 524 21.83 10.79 29.82
CA PRO A 524 21.86 11.23 31.21
C PRO A 524 22.20 10.12 32.21
N GLN A 525 21.63 8.92 32.05
CA GLN A 525 21.97 7.77 32.89
C GLN A 525 23.44 7.37 32.69
N PHE A 526 23.90 7.26 31.44
CA PHE A 526 25.29 6.98 31.12
C PHE A 526 26.26 7.96 31.80
N VAL A 527 26.01 9.26 31.69
CA VAL A 527 26.81 10.31 32.33
C VAL A 527 26.78 10.18 33.85
N SER A 528 25.63 9.83 34.44
CA SER A 528 25.54 9.64 35.89
C SER A 528 26.41 8.47 36.39
N ILE A 529 26.48 7.38 35.64
CA ILE A 529 27.32 6.21 35.95
C ILE A 529 28.81 6.57 35.78
N THR A 530 29.16 7.23 34.68
CA THR A 530 30.56 7.50 34.32
C THR A 530 31.18 8.71 35.03
N ARG A 531 30.37 9.63 35.57
CA ARG A 531 30.86 10.81 36.32
C ARG A 531 31.68 10.44 37.56
N ASN A 532 31.35 9.33 38.23
CA ASN A 532 32.06 8.88 39.42
C ASN A 532 33.14 7.83 39.09
N LEU A 533 33.38 7.55 37.81
CA LEU A 533 34.34 6.56 37.37
C LEU A 533 35.73 7.19 37.27
N THR A 534 36.71 6.53 37.89
CA THR A 534 38.14 6.85 37.70
C THR A 534 38.78 5.67 36.99
N VAL A 535 39.42 5.94 35.86
CA VAL A 535 40.06 4.93 35.01
C VAL A 535 41.58 5.02 35.15
N LYS A 536 42.24 3.86 35.30
CA LYS A 536 43.69 3.79 35.45
C LYS A 536 44.38 4.14 34.13
N PRO A 537 45.63 4.63 34.14
CA PRO A 537 46.39 4.91 32.92
C PRO A 537 46.53 3.71 31.96
N THR A 538 46.49 2.48 32.49
CA THR A 538 46.56 1.24 31.72
C THR A 538 45.21 0.75 31.18
N ASP A 539 44.10 1.28 31.70
CA ASP A 539 42.76 0.89 31.24
C ASP A 539 42.51 1.49 29.85
N LEU A 540 41.82 0.75 28.99
CA LEU A 540 41.38 1.24 27.68
C LEU A 540 39.89 1.57 27.70
N LEU A 541 39.53 2.73 27.16
CA LEU A 541 38.14 3.00 26.81
C LEU A 541 37.87 2.46 25.40
N VAL A 542 36.85 1.62 25.29
CA VAL A 542 36.53 0.88 24.07
C VAL A 542 35.03 0.97 23.80
N SER A 543 34.68 1.06 22.52
CA SER A 543 33.31 0.92 22.05
C SER A 543 33.20 -0.33 21.20
N PHE A 544 32.28 -1.23 21.53
CA PHE A 544 31.91 -2.34 20.66
C PHE A 544 30.59 -2.01 19.93
N ASP A 545 30.49 -2.34 18.64
CA ASP A 545 29.29 -2.16 17.81
C ASP A 545 28.85 -3.51 17.24
N VAL A 546 27.60 -3.90 17.51
CA VAL A 546 27.03 -5.14 16.98
C VAL A 546 26.72 -4.97 15.49
N VAL A 547 27.34 -5.79 14.66
CA VAL A 547 27.22 -5.72 13.21
C VAL A 547 25.80 -6.09 12.79
N SER A 548 25.06 -5.07 12.33
CA SER A 548 23.72 -5.22 11.75
C SER A 548 22.74 -5.98 12.66
N LEU A 549 22.75 -5.68 13.97
CA LEU A 549 21.97 -6.35 15.02
C LEU A 549 20.58 -6.81 14.57
N PHE A 550 19.73 -5.91 14.06
CA PHE A 550 18.35 -6.26 13.72
C PHE A 550 18.21 -7.30 12.60
N THR A 551 19.09 -7.34 11.60
CA THR A 551 19.01 -8.35 10.53
C THR A 551 19.63 -9.70 10.93
N ASN A 552 20.37 -9.71 12.04
CA ASN A 552 21.21 -10.83 12.46
C ASN A 552 20.75 -11.49 13.77
N VAL A 553 19.89 -10.82 14.56
CA VAL A 553 19.35 -11.38 15.80
C VAL A 553 18.60 -12.69 15.53
N PRO A 554 18.90 -13.79 16.24
CA PRO A 554 18.21 -15.06 16.06
C PRO A 554 16.83 -14.99 16.71
N THR A 555 15.84 -14.63 15.92
CA THR A 555 14.49 -14.30 16.42
C THR A 555 13.75 -15.47 17.07
N GLY A 556 14.00 -16.70 16.60
CA GLY A 556 13.41 -17.90 17.21
C GLY A 556 13.90 -18.10 18.64
N GLU A 557 15.22 -17.99 18.84
CA GLU A 557 15.84 -18.06 20.18
C GLU A 557 15.39 -16.90 21.07
N ALA A 558 15.33 -15.68 20.51
CA ALA A 558 14.81 -14.52 21.24
C ALA A 558 13.36 -14.73 21.73
N CYS A 559 12.49 -15.35 20.92
CA CYS A 559 11.13 -15.71 21.34
C CYS A 559 11.13 -16.74 22.47
N LYS A 560 11.99 -17.76 22.38
CA LYS A 560 12.11 -18.79 23.41
C LYS A 560 12.57 -18.17 24.74
N LEU A 561 13.62 -17.35 24.71
CA LEU A 561 14.09 -16.60 25.89
C LEU A 561 13.01 -15.68 26.45
N ALA A 562 12.23 -15.02 25.59
CA ALA A 562 11.11 -14.19 26.03
C ALA A 562 10.07 -15.01 26.80
N LYS A 563 9.74 -16.22 26.31
CA LYS A 563 8.84 -17.16 26.98
C LYS A 563 9.39 -17.57 28.35
N GLU A 564 10.65 -18.00 28.41
CA GLU A 564 11.32 -18.41 29.65
C GLU A 564 11.30 -17.28 30.69
N ARG A 565 11.60 -16.04 30.29
CA ARG A 565 11.50 -14.87 31.19
C ARG A 565 10.07 -14.61 31.66
N LEU A 566 9.08 -14.81 30.79
CA LEU A 566 7.65 -14.64 31.14
C LEU A 566 7.17 -15.69 32.15
N GLU A 567 7.66 -16.94 32.06
CA GLU A 567 7.33 -18.00 33.01
C GLU A 567 7.79 -17.67 34.44
N HIS A 568 8.85 -16.87 34.57
CA HIS A 568 9.39 -16.42 35.87
C HIS A 568 8.92 -15.00 36.26
N ASP A 569 8.11 -14.33 35.44
CA ASP A 569 7.66 -12.96 35.70
C ASP A 569 6.37 -12.92 36.52
N THR A 570 6.52 -12.67 37.82
CA THR A 570 5.41 -12.56 38.77
C THR A 570 4.44 -11.41 38.47
N THR A 571 4.84 -10.43 37.66
CA THR A 571 4.01 -9.26 37.29
C THR A 571 3.21 -9.47 35.99
N LEU A 572 3.30 -10.65 35.36
CA LEU A 572 2.61 -10.92 34.09
C LEU A 572 1.09 -10.77 34.18
N ALA A 573 0.48 -11.31 35.23
CA ALA A 573 -0.97 -11.26 35.43
C ALA A 573 -1.52 -9.83 35.54
N GLU A 574 -0.71 -8.86 35.97
CA GLU A 574 -1.10 -7.45 36.05
C GLU A 574 -1.19 -6.77 34.66
N ARG A 575 -0.54 -7.37 33.65
CA ARG A 575 -0.38 -6.78 32.31
C ARG A 575 -1.29 -7.42 31.26
N THR A 576 -1.58 -8.71 31.40
CA THR A 576 -2.36 -9.47 30.42
C THR A 576 -2.85 -10.81 30.97
N ASP A 577 -3.96 -11.31 30.42
CA ASP A 577 -4.50 -12.66 30.68
C ASP A 577 -3.92 -13.74 29.73
N LEU A 578 -2.89 -13.38 28.95
CA LEU A 578 -2.26 -14.30 28.01
C LEU A 578 -1.21 -15.12 28.72
N SER A 579 -1.19 -16.43 28.50
CA SER A 579 -0.13 -17.29 29.02
C SER A 579 1.20 -17.06 28.28
N PRO A 580 2.36 -17.43 28.89
CA PRO A 580 3.65 -17.40 28.21
C PRO A 580 3.65 -18.13 26.86
N ASP A 581 2.98 -19.29 26.76
CA ASP A 581 2.82 -20.04 25.51
C ASP A 581 2.05 -19.26 24.44
N GLN A 582 0.91 -18.66 24.82
CA GLN A 582 0.10 -17.87 23.89
C GLN A 582 0.86 -16.63 23.38
N ILE A 583 1.64 -16.00 24.25
CA ILE A 583 2.51 -14.88 23.90
C ILE A 583 3.59 -15.36 22.92
N HIS A 584 4.26 -16.47 23.22
CA HIS A 584 5.27 -17.08 22.36
C HIS A 584 4.74 -17.38 20.95
N ASP A 585 3.57 -18.00 20.85
CA ASP A 585 2.95 -18.33 19.56
C ASP A 585 2.57 -17.08 18.76
N LEU A 586 2.08 -16.05 19.43
CA LEU A 586 1.81 -14.75 18.79
C LEU A 586 3.10 -14.06 18.31
N LEU A 587 4.20 -14.18 19.06
CA LEU A 587 5.50 -13.66 18.65
C LEU A 587 6.00 -14.36 17.38
N LEU A 588 5.94 -15.70 17.34
CA LEU A 588 6.32 -16.48 16.15
C LEU A 588 5.46 -16.11 14.93
N THR A 589 4.15 -15.94 15.10
CA THR A 589 3.27 -15.46 14.04
C THR A 589 3.69 -14.07 13.56
N CYS A 590 4.01 -13.14 14.46
CA CYS A 590 4.42 -11.78 14.09
C CYS A 590 5.71 -11.78 13.28
N ILE A 591 6.71 -12.55 13.71
CA ILE A 591 8.05 -12.58 13.09
C ILE A 591 8.01 -13.28 11.74
N SER A 592 7.34 -14.44 11.64
CA SER A 592 7.16 -15.21 10.40
C SER A 592 6.25 -14.53 9.36
N SER A 593 5.65 -13.40 9.70
CA SER A 593 4.80 -12.59 8.80
C SER A 593 5.52 -11.35 8.25
N SER A 594 6.84 -11.26 8.42
CA SER A 594 7.65 -10.12 8.00
C SER A 594 7.77 -10.06 6.47
N CYS A 595 6.82 -9.37 5.83
CA CYS A 595 6.79 -9.16 4.39
C CYS A 595 6.72 -7.67 4.03
N PHE A 596 7.14 -7.34 2.81
CA PHE A 596 7.08 -5.97 2.29
C PHE A 596 7.03 -5.94 0.76
N GLN A 597 6.70 -4.78 0.23
CA GLN A 597 6.67 -4.47 -1.19
C GLN A 597 7.78 -3.47 -1.56
N TRP A 598 8.38 -3.68 -2.73
CA TRP A 598 9.28 -2.74 -3.39
C TRP A 598 9.13 -2.81 -4.91
N GLN A 599 8.92 -1.65 -5.55
CA GLN A 599 8.68 -1.52 -7.00
C GLN A 599 7.63 -2.51 -7.54
N GLY A 600 6.54 -2.71 -6.79
CA GLY A 600 5.46 -3.62 -7.21
C GLY A 600 5.74 -5.11 -7.01
N LYS A 601 6.92 -5.49 -6.50
CA LYS A 601 7.28 -6.87 -6.15
C LYS A 601 7.17 -7.09 -4.65
N PHE A 602 6.89 -8.32 -4.25
CA PHE A 602 6.73 -8.72 -2.85
C PHE A 602 7.94 -9.51 -2.38
N TYR A 603 8.31 -9.32 -1.12
CA TYR A 603 9.43 -9.98 -0.48
C TYR A 603 9.05 -10.36 0.94
N GLU A 604 9.68 -11.40 1.46
CA GLU A 604 9.72 -11.73 2.88
C GLU A 604 11.15 -11.60 3.40
N GLN A 605 11.28 -11.26 4.67
CA GLN A 605 12.54 -11.29 5.39
C GLN A 605 12.65 -12.65 6.10
N THR A 606 13.71 -13.40 5.79
CA THR A 606 13.91 -14.78 6.26
C THR A 606 14.76 -14.88 7.52
N ALA A 607 15.53 -13.83 7.83
CA ALA A 607 16.42 -13.77 8.99
C ALA A 607 16.33 -12.43 9.71
N GLY A 608 16.52 -12.46 11.03
CA GLY A 608 16.41 -11.29 11.88
C GLY A 608 15.00 -10.69 11.92
N THR A 609 14.94 -9.42 12.30
CA THR A 609 13.73 -8.61 12.35
C THR A 609 13.83 -7.41 11.41
N SER A 610 12.67 -6.92 10.96
CA SER A 610 12.63 -5.73 10.11
C SER A 610 12.77 -4.45 10.94
N MET A 611 13.68 -3.56 10.53
CA MET A 611 13.77 -2.21 11.09
C MET A 611 12.46 -1.47 10.79
N GLY A 612 11.61 -1.33 11.81
CA GLY A 612 10.25 -0.77 11.70
C GLY A 612 9.18 -1.60 12.40
N SER A 613 9.47 -2.84 12.80
CA SER A 613 8.57 -3.62 13.66
C SER A 613 8.64 -3.12 15.11
N PRO A 614 7.48 -2.98 15.81
CA PRO A 614 7.47 -2.68 17.24
C PRO A 614 8.17 -3.72 18.13
N LEU A 615 8.27 -4.96 17.67
CA LEU A 615 8.91 -6.06 18.41
C LEU A 615 10.44 -6.10 18.28
N SER A 616 11.00 -5.50 17.22
CA SER A 616 12.43 -5.59 16.93
C SER A 616 13.32 -5.16 18.10
N PRO A 617 13.10 -4.01 18.76
CA PRO A 617 13.98 -3.57 19.84
C PRO A 617 13.95 -4.51 21.04
N VAL A 618 12.74 -4.88 21.50
CA VAL A 618 12.61 -5.68 22.72
C VAL A 618 13.14 -7.10 22.54
N LEU A 619 12.95 -7.72 21.37
CA LEU A 619 13.51 -9.05 21.10
C LEU A 619 15.04 -9.01 20.95
N ALA A 620 15.58 -7.94 20.36
CA ALA A 620 17.01 -7.74 20.30
C ALA A 620 17.61 -7.57 21.70
N ASP A 621 16.99 -6.78 22.57
CA ASP A 621 17.46 -6.59 23.94
C ASP A 621 17.38 -7.88 24.76
N ILE A 622 16.28 -8.65 24.68
CA ILE A 622 16.16 -9.95 25.38
C ILE A 622 17.31 -10.87 24.99
N PHE A 623 17.55 -11.03 23.69
CA PHE A 623 18.62 -11.90 23.20
C PHE A 623 20.01 -11.38 23.60
N MET A 624 20.28 -10.09 23.40
CA MET A 624 21.59 -9.52 23.68
C MET A 624 21.92 -9.54 25.17
N GLU A 625 20.95 -9.34 26.07
CA GLU A 625 21.18 -9.45 27.51
C GLU A 625 21.58 -10.86 27.94
N GLU A 626 20.95 -11.88 27.34
CA GLU A 626 21.31 -13.28 27.60
C GLU A 626 22.71 -13.59 27.06
N PHE A 627 22.97 -13.18 25.81
CA PHE A 627 24.28 -13.30 25.19
C PHE A 627 25.38 -12.67 26.05
N GLU A 628 25.18 -11.44 26.52
CA GLU A 628 26.13 -10.72 27.35
C GLU A 628 26.33 -11.39 28.70
N SER A 629 25.24 -11.78 29.37
CA SER A 629 25.33 -12.43 30.68
C SER A 629 26.14 -13.72 30.61
N SER A 630 25.89 -14.55 29.59
CA SER A 630 26.61 -15.80 29.37
C SER A 630 28.07 -15.57 28.95
N SER A 631 28.32 -14.65 28.01
CA SER A 631 29.67 -14.39 27.49
C SER A 631 30.57 -13.72 28.52
N LEU A 632 30.06 -12.75 29.27
CA LEU A 632 30.87 -12.05 30.27
C LEU A 632 31.14 -12.93 31.50
N LEU A 633 30.22 -13.84 31.84
CA LEU A 633 30.42 -14.81 32.92
C LEU A 633 31.50 -15.85 32.58
N THR A 634 31.60 -16.27 31.32
CA THR A 634 32.52 -17.34 30.90
C THR A 634 33.85 -16.84 30.34
N ALA A 635 34.03 -15.52 30.15
CA ALA A 635 35.29 -14.95 29.70
C ALA A 635 36.41 -15.05 30.76
N ASP A 636 37.60 -15.44 30.31
CA ASP A 636 38.83 -15.49 31.14
C ASP A 636 39.24 -14.11 31.62
N LEU A 637 39.25 -13.13 30.71
CA LEU A 637 39.50 -11.72 30.98
C LEU A 637 38.21 -10.93 30.80
N ARG A 638 37.82 -10.21 31.85
CA ARG A 638 36.54 -9.49 31.90
C ARG A 638 36.74 -7.98 31.92
N PRO A 639 35.85 -7.22 31.26
CA PRO A 639 35.84 -5.77 31.37
C PRO A 639 35.49 -5.34 32.81
N SER A 640 36.02 -4.20 33.26
CA SER A 640 35.64 -3.62 34.56
C SER A 640 34.28 -2.92 34.50
N LEU A 641 33.89 -2.47 33.31
CA LEU A 641 32.59 -1.88 33.04
C LEU A 641 32.13 -2.27 31.63
N TRP A 642 30.87 -2.66 31.50
CA TRP A 642 30.21 -2.96 30.22
C TRP A 642 28.82 -2.35 30.22
N LEU A 643 28.56 -1.37 29.36
CA LEU A 643 27.29 -0.65 29.25
C LEU A 643 26.81 -0.64 27.81
N ARG A 644 25.73 -1.34 27.50
CA ARG A 644 25.13 -1.40 26.17
C ARG A 644 23.88 -0.56 26.07
N TYR A 645 23.79 0.18 24.97
CA TYR A 645 22.58 0.81 24.46
C TYR A 645 22.27 0.23 23.07
N VAL A 646 21.29 -0.68 23.01
CA VAL A 646 20.89 -1.34 21.75
C VAL A 646 22.07 -2.06 21.09
N ASP A 647 22.68 -1.49 20.04
CA ASP A 647 23.79 -2.04 19.26
C ASP A 647 25.18 -1.50 19.67
N ASP A 648 25.23 -0.34 20.33
CA ASP A 648 26.46 0.30 20.79
C ASP A 648 26.77 -0.10 22.25
N THR A 649 28.01 -0.48 22.55
CA THR A 649 28.47 -0.82 23.91
C THR A 649 29.70 0.00 24.30
N PHE A 650 29.65 0.68 25.44
CA PHE A 650 30.81 1.30 26.09
C PHE A 650 31.46 0.36 27.09
N VAL A 651 32.79 0.25 27.02
CA VAL A 651 33.57 -0.70 27.81
C VAL A 651 34.80 -0.03 28.41
N VAL A 652 35.10 -0.38 29.66
CA VAL A 652 36.41 -0.14 30.27
C VAL A 652 37.15 -1.47 30.39
N TRP A 653 38.28 -1.56 29.69
CA TRP A 653 39.09 -2.77 29.60
C TRP A 653 40.40 -2.62 30.39
N PRO A 654 40.59 -3.37 31.49
CA PRO A 654 41.73 -3.15 32.39
C PRO A 654 42.98 -3.98 32.04
N HIS A 655 42.95 -4.77 30.96
CA HIS A 655 43.99 -5.77 30.66
C HIS A 655 44.94 -5.36 29.52
N GLY A 656 45.02 -4.06 29.21
CA GLY A 656 45.88 -3.51 28.16
C GLY A 656 45.46 -3.87 26.73
N PRO A 657 46.18 -3.36 25.72
CA PRO A 657 45.82 -3.49 24.30
C PRO A 657 46.06 -4.89 23.73
N ASP A 658 47.05 -5.62 24.26
CA ASP A 658 47.50 -6.89 23.68
C ASP A 658 46.44 -7.99 23.78
N THR A 659 45.62 -7.97 24.84
CA THR A 659 44.57 -8.97 25.11
C THR A 659 43.19 -8.57 24.57
N LEU A 660 43.02 -7.31 24.18
CA LEU A 660 41.72 -6.77 23.77
C LEU A 660 41.22 -7.40 22.47
N GLN A 661 42.12 -7.69 21.53
CA GLN A 661 41.76 -8.32 20.26
C GLN A 661 41.31 -9.77 20.47
N ASP A 662 41.92 -10.50 21.42
CA ASP A 662 41.52 -11.85 21.76
C ASP A 662 40.14 -11.88 22.39
N PHE A 663 39.82 -10.89 23.23
CA PHE A 663 38.48 -10.73 23.78
C PHE A 663 37.42 -10.44 22.69
N LEU A 664 37.73 -9.59 21.70
CA LEU A 664 36.85 -9.39 20.54
C LEU A 664 36.62 -10.71 19.76
N GLN A 665 37.69 -11.49 19.52
CA GLN A 665 37.57 -12.78 18.86
C GLN A 665 36.75 -13.77 19.69
N TYR A 666 36.92 -13.77 21.01
CA TYR A 666 36.14 -14.58 21.94
C TYR A 666 34.65 -14.23 21.83
N LEU A 667 34.26 -12.95 21.88
CA LEU A 667 32.87 -12.51 21.72
C LEU A 667 32.28 -12.99 20.38
N ASN A 668 33.04 -12.86 19.30
CA ASN A 668 32.60 -13.26 17.96
C ASN A 668 32.48 -14.77 17.75
N LYS A 669 33.01 -15.58 18.67
CA LYS A 669 32.86 -17.05 18.65
C LYS A 669 31.63 -17.54 19.43
N GLN A 670 31.00 -16.69 20.24
CA GLN A 670 29.92 -17.12 21.13
C GLN A 670 28.62 -17.45 20.37
N HIS A 671 28.37 -16.81 19.23
CA HIS A 671 27.19 -17.08 18.43
C HIS A 671 27.44 -16.84 16.94
N THR A 672 26.99 -17.75 16.08
CA THR A 672 27.26 -17.70 14.63
C THR A 672 26.61 -16.51 13.93
N SER A 673 25.50 -16.00 14.46
CA SER A 673 24.76 -14.89 13.87
C SER A 673 25.15 -13.51 14.41
N ILE A 674 25.82 -13.43 15.57
CA ILE A 674 26.20 -12.16 16.19
C ILE A 674 27.70 -11.94 16.02
N SER A 675 28.05 -10.71 15.64
CA SER A 675 29.44 -10.29 15.57
C SER A 675 29.56 -8.84 15.98
N PHE A 676 30.69 -8.51 16.57
CA PHE A 676 31.06 -7.19 17.04
C PHE A 676 32.19 -6.64 16.18
N THR A 677 32.16 -5.33 16.03
CA THR A 677 33.33 -4.52 15.69
C THR A 677 33.74 -3.69 16.90
N MET A 678 34.94 -3.12 16.86
CA MET A 678 35.51 -2.42 18.00
C MET A 678 36.17 -1.10 17.55
N GLU A 679 35.91 -0.03 18.29
CA GLU A 679 36.59 1.26 18.20
C GLU A 679 37.29 1.54 19.54
N GLN A 680 38.58 1.87 19.52
CA GLN A 680 39.34 2.24 20.71
C GLN A 680 39.39 3.77 20.86
N GLU A 681 39.62 4.26 22.07
CA GLU A 681 39.80 5.70 22.29
C GLU A 681 40.95 6.26 21.45
N GLN A 682 40.73 7.45 20.90
CA GLN A 682 41.72 8.18 20.11
C GLN A 682 41.89 9.58 20.69
N HIS A 683 43.14 10.01 20.82
CA HIS A 683 43.47 11.29 21.42
C HIS A 683 42.81 11.48 22.80
N VAL A 684 42.77 10.43 23.61
CA VAL A 684 42.21 10.45 24.99
C VAL A 684 40.69 10.73 24.99
N THR A 685 40.01 10.43 23.86
CA THR A 685 38.56 10.64 23.73
C THR A 685 37.87 9.49 23.01
N ILE A 686 36.65 9.19 23.40
CA ILE A 686 35.79 8.22 22.72
C ILE A 686 34.33 8.71 22.74
N PRO A 687 33.59 8.57 21.63
CA PRO A 687 32.16 8.87 21.62
C PRO A 687 31.33 7.67 22.08
N PHE A 688 30.28 7.91 22.85
CA PHE A 688 29.23 6.94 23.13
C PHE A 688 27.89 7.68 23.23
N LEU A 689 26.84 7.17 22.58
CA LEU A 689 25.57 7.89 22.40
C LEU A 689 25.79 9.29 21.78
N ASP A 690 25.26 10.33 22.43
CA ASP A 690 25.51 11.74 22.11
C ASP A 690 26.48 12.41 23.10
N VAL A 691 27.32 11.61 23.76
CA VAL A 691 28.35 12.05 24.70
C VAL A 691 29.74 11.82 24.12
N LYS A 692 30.61 12.83 24.22
CA LYS A 692 32.03 12.71 23.96
C LYS A 692 32.71 12.61 25.31
N ILE A 693 33.24 11.43 25.60
CA ILE A 693 34.02 11.13 26.79
C ILE A 693 35.45 11.56 26.52
N SER A 694 36.05 12.29 27.46
CA SER A 694 37.45 12.71 27.43
C SER A 694 38.09 12.33 28.75
N ARG A 695 39.20 11.59 28.74
CA ARG A 695 39.89 11.22 29.98
C ARG A 695 40.76 12.39 30.45
N ASN A 696 40.57 12.77 31.70
CA ASN A 696 41.34 13.83 32.35
C ASN A 696 42.67 13.26 32.89
N PRO A 697 43.68 14.12 33.14
CA PRO A 697 44.98 13.67 33.67
C PRO A 697 44.92 12.93 35.02
N ASP A 698 43.89 13.21 35.82
CA ASP A 698 43.64 12.57 37.12
C ASP A 698 42.90 11.22 37.00
N GLY A 699 42.61 10.77 35.77
CA GLY A 699 41.89 9.54 35.49
C GLY A 699 40.36 9.67 35.54
N THR A 700 39.82 10.85 35.86
CA THR A 700 38.37 11.09 35.79
C THR A 700 37.91 11.25 34.33
N LEU A 701 36.60 11.09 34.09
CA LEU A 701 36.01 11.23 32.77
C LEU A 701 35.27 12.56 32.64
N GLY A 702 35.68 13.36 31.66
CA GLY A 702 35.00 14.58 31.22
C GLY A 702 33.96 14.31 30.12
N HIS A 703 32.88 15.08 30.13
CA HIS A 703 31.71 14.91 29.29
C HIS A 703 31.39 16.18 28.52
N SER A 704 31.08 16.01 27.24
CA SER A 704 30.56 17.06 26.36
C SER A 704 29.63 16.47 25.32
N VAL A 705 28.83 17.31 24.64
CA VAL A 705 27.94 16.81 23.57
C VAL A 705 28.77 16.36 22.36
N TYR A 706 28.63 15.09 22.00
CA TYR A 706 29.21 14.56 20.77
C TYR A 706 28.35 14.88 19.56
N ARG A 707 29.00 15.24 18.46
CA ARG A 707 28.39 15.42 17.14
C ARG A 707 29.23 14.64 16.13
N LYS A 708 28.60 13.70 15.43
CA LYS A 708 29.26 12.99 14.33
C LYS A 708 29.70 14.00 13.25
N PRO A 709 30.74 13.70 12.45
CA PRO A 709 31.24 14.61 11.40
C PRO A 709 30.16 15.06 10.40
N THR A 710 29.14 14.23 10.17
CA THR A 710 28.00 14.53 9.29
C THR A 710 26.93 15.41 9.94
N HIS A 711 27.08 15.83 11.20
CA HIS A 711 26.13 16.71 11.86
C HIS A 711 26.05 18.06 11.15
N THR A 712 24.85 18.42 10.70
CA THR A 712 24.65 19.60 9.85
C THR A 712 24.27 20.85 10.63
N ASP A 713 23.97 20.74 11.92
CA ASP A 713 23.36 21.81 12.74
C ASP A 713 22.01 22.30 12.20
N ARG A 714 21.39 21.54 11.29
CA ARG A 714 20.04 21.81 10.81
C ARG A 714 18.99 21.35 11.81
N TYR A 715 18.23 22.31 12.30
CA TYR A 715 17.07 22.12 13.14
C TYR A 715 15.80 22.60 12.42
N LEU A 716 14.66 22.58 13.10
CA LEU A 716 13.42 23.10 12.53
C LEU A 716 13.55 24.61 12.29
N HIS A 717 13.59 25.02 11.03
CA HIS A 717 13.76 26.42 10.65
C HIS A 717 12.63 27.33 11.20
N GLN A 718 12.96 28.55 11.64
CA GLN A 718 12.01 29.47 12.30
C GLN A 718 10.78 29.83 11.43
N ARG A 719 10.99 29.96 10.11
CA ARG A 719 9.95 30.19 9.08
C ARG A 719 8.94 29.03 8.92
N SER A 720 9.22 27.85 9.47
CA SER A 720 8.38 26.67 9.34
C SER A 720 7.00 26.87 9.97
N PHE A 721 5.95 26.40 9.29
CA PHE A 721 4.54 26.54 9.70
C PHE A 721 4.13 25.49 10.75
N HIS A 722 4.94 25.39 11.80
CA HIS A 722 4.62 24.63 12.99
C HIS A 722 4.06 25.55 14.07
N HIS A 723 3.25 24.98 14.96
CA HIS A 723 2.81 25.66 16.17
C HIS A 723 4.03 26.21 16.94
N PRO A 724 3.99 27.44 17.49
CA PRO A 724 5.13 28.07 18.14
C PRO A 724 5.79 27.23 19.24
N SER A 725 5.01 26.44 19.99
CA SER A 725 5.55 25.54 21.03
C SER A 725 6.54 24.51 20.49
N ILE A 726 6.35 24.01 19.27
CA ILE A 726 7.24 23.03 18.63
C ILE A 726 8.57 23.69 18.25
N LYS A 727 8.54 24.96 17.81
CA LYS A 727 9.77 25.72 17.51
C LYS A 727 10.51 26.07 18.80
N SER A 728 9.80 26.48 19.84
CA SER A 728 10.40 26.74 21.16
C SER A 728 10.97 25.47 21.80
N SER A 729 10.37 24.29 21.57
CA SER A 729 10.89 23.04 22.12
C SER A 729 12.25 22.65 21.54
N VAL A 730 12.56 23.02 20.29
CA VAL A 730 13.90 22.78 19.70
C VAL A 730 14.97 23.43 20.58
N ASN A 731 14.84 24.72 20.87
CA ASN A 731 15.78 25.43 21.74
C ASN A 731 15.86 24.77 23.13
N ARG A 732 14.69 24.55 23.75
CA ARG A 732 14.61 23.97 25.10
C ARG A 732 15.30 22.60 25.19
N THR A 733 15.08 21.71 24.23
CA THR A 733 15.65 20.36 24.23
C THR A 733 17.17 20.40 24.03
N LEU A 734 17.69 21.27 23.17
CA LEU A 734 19.14 21.41 22.99
C LEU A 734 19.83 21.92 24.26
N VAL A 735 19.24 22.94 24.90
CA VAL A 735 19.77 23.50 26.15
C VAL A 735 19.64 22.49 27.28
N GLN A 736 18.50 21.80 27.42
CA GLN A 736 18.32 20.74 28.41
C GLN A 736 19.43 19.69 28.29
N ARG A 737 19.66 19.18 27.07
CA ARG A 737 20.73 18.22 26.81
C ARG A 737 22.11 18.75 27.20
N ALA A 738 22.40 20.01 26.91
CA ALA A 738 23.68 20.62 27.30
C ALA A 738 23.89 20.53 28.82
N PHE A 739 22.87 20.82 29.62
CA PHE A 739 22.93 20.73 31.09
C PHE A 739 22.96 19.30 31.62
N GLU A 740 22.37 18.33 30.91
CA GLU A 740 22.37 16.92 31.32
C GLU A 740 23.69 16.22 30.98
N VAL A 741 24.32 16.61 29.87
CA VAL A 741 25.49 15.91 29.31
C VAL A 741 26.82 16.60 29.61
N CYS A 742 26.89 17.94 29.54
CA CYS A 742 28.18 18.62 29.68
C CYS A 742 28.57 18.82 31.13
N ASP A 743 29.86 18.63 31.41
CA ASP A 743 30.45 19.12 32.65
C ASP A 743 30.59 20.65 32.63
N GLN A 744 30.87 21.23 33.80
CA GLN A 744 30.87 22.69 34.00
C GLN A 744 31.76 23.42 32.97
N ASP A 745 32.93 22.86 32.67
CA ASP A 745 33.91 23.46 31.73
C ASP A 745 33.41 23.48 30.27
N ASN A 746 32.67 22.44 29.87
CA ASN A 746 32.20 22.28 28.49
C ASN A 746 30.86 22.97 28.23
N LEU A 747 30.05 23.18 29.27
CA LEU A 747 28.70 23.72 29.16
C LEU A 747 28.66 25.08 28.46
N LYS A 748 29.57 26.02 28.81
CA LYS A 748 29.59 27.37 28.21
C LYS A 748 29.85 27.32 26.70
N ARG A 749 30.75 26.45 26.25
CA ARG A 749 31.06 26.25 24.83
C ARG A 749 29.85 25.66 24.09
N GLU A 750 29.18 24.69 24.69
CA GLU A 750 27.99 24.06 24.11
C GLU A 750 26.81 25.04 23.98
N LEU A 751 26.55 25.86 25.01
CA LEU A 751 25.49 26.89 24.94
C LEU A 751 25.75 27.93 23.85
N LYS A 752 27.01 28.34 23.66
CA LYS A 752 27.41 29.24 22.56
C LYS A 752 27.21 28.58 21.18
N HIS A 753 27.52 27.29 21.07
CA HIS A 753 27.26 26.52 19.85
C HIS A 753 25.76 26.48 19.54
N ILE A 754 24.91 26.14 20.52
CA ILE A 754 23.45 26.10 20.36
C ILE A 754 22.92 27.45 19.89
N GLN A 755 23.36 28.56 20.51
CA GLN A 755 22.96 29.91 20.11
C GLN A 755 23.31 30.19 18.65
N THR A 756 24.52 29.84 18.22
CA THR A 756 25.01 30.03 16.85
C THR A 756 24.20 29.18 15.86
N SER A 757 24.02 27.89 16.14
CA SER A 757 23.27 26.98 15.27
C SER A 757 21.81 27.42 15.11
N LEU A 758 21.14 27.85 16.19
CA LEU A 758 19.77 28.34 16.09
C LEU A 758 19.65 29.63 15.27
N GLN A 759 20.64 30.53 15.34
CA GLN A 759 20.68 31.71 14.48
C GLN A 759 20.76 31.33 13.00
N TRP A 760 21.58 30.35 12.62
CA TRP A 760 21.65 29.83 11.24
C TRP A 760 20.33 29.22 10.76
N ASN A 761 19.52 28.69 11.68
CA ASN A 761 18.16 28.18 11.42
C ASN A 761 17.07 29.29 11.45
N GLY A 762 17.49 30.56 11.46
CA GLY A 762 16.63 31.73 11.36
C GLY A 762 15.98 32.17 12.68
N TYR A 763 16.42 31.66 13.83
CA TYR A 763 15.93 32.11 15.13
C TYR A 763 16.56 33.47 15.48
N LYS A 764 15.73 34.40 15.95
CA LYS A 764 16.23 35.72 16.41
C LYS A 764 16.98 35.55 17.74
N PRO A 765 18.12 36.23 17.94
CA PRO A 765 18.91 36.10 19.18
C PRO A 765 18.11 36.29 20.46
N ASN A 766 17.20 37.28 20.51
CA ASN A 766 16.34 37.55 21.66
C ASN A 766 15.28 36.49 21.98
N ARG A 767 15.08 35.50 21.09
CA ARG A 767 14.16 34.37 21.30
C ARG A 767 14.89 33.09 21.71
N ILE A 768 16.22 33.09 21.71
CA ILE A 768 17.04 31.96 22.13
C ILE A 768 17.28 32.10 23.62
N LYS A 769 16.69 31.20 24.41
CA LYS A 769 16.91 31.09 25.86
C LYS A 769 17.98 30.04 26.11
N ILE A 770 19.08 30.42 26.75
CA ILE A 770 20.20 29.53 27.12
C ILE A 770 20.25 29.21 28.62
N SER A 771 19.29 29.72 29.40
CA SER A 771 19.15 29.39 30.81
C SER A 771 18.72 27.93 30.99
N LYS A 772 19.09 27.32 32.12
CA LYS A 772 18.62 25.99 32.48
C LYS A 772 17.09 25.96 32.42
N PRO A 773 16.48 25.02 31.70
CA PRO A 773 15.03 24.90 31.67
C PRO A 773 14.52 24.52 33.06
N ASP A 774 13.37 25.07 33.46
CA ASP A 774 12.70 24.61 34.67
C ASP A 774 12.48 23.10 34.59
N GLN A 775 12.90 22.38 35.63
CA GLN A 775 12.51 20.99 35.80
C GLN A 775 10.99 20.96 35.89
N ARG A 776 10.34 20.43 34.85
CA ARG A 776 8.97 19.99 35.04
C ARG A 776 9.04 18.87 36.06
N VAL A 777 8.33 19.03 37.17
CA VAL A 777 8.02 17.93 38.07
C VAL A 777 7.60 16.76 37.17
N PRO A 778 8.25 15.58 37.26
CA PRO A 778 7.81 14.39 36.56
C PRO A 778 6.30 14.29 36.78
N PHE A 779 5.54 14.07 35.70
CA PHE A 779 4.11 13.86 35.84
C PHE A 779 3.93 12.76 36.87
N THR A 780 3.49 13.12 38.09
CA THR A 780 3.31 12.18 39.18
C THR A 780 2.43 11.07 38.64
N GLN A 781 2.91 9.82 38.75
CA GLN A 781 2.19 8.63 38.29
C GLN A 781 0.98 8.36 39.19
N GLY A 782 0.06 9.32 39.29
CA GLY A 782 -1.32 9.03 39.65
C GLY A 782 -1.98 8.30 38.48
N PRO A 783 -3.00 7.47 38.73
CA PRO A 783 -3.76 6.84 37.66
C PRO A 783 -4.20 7.93 36.67
N PRO A 784 -3.95 7.77 35.36
CA PRO A 784 -4.25 8.82 34.40
C PRO A 784 -5.74 9.09 34.45
N THR A 785 -6.14 10.27 34.93
CA THR A 785 -7.45 10.80 34.58
C THR A 785 -7.46 10.92 33.06
N VAL A 786 -8.22 10.02 32.41
CA VAL A 786 -8.32 9.90 30.96
C VAL A 786 -9.09 11.12 30.45
N SER A 787 -8.45 12.28 30.45
CA SER A 787 -9.03 13.47 29.81
C SER A 787 -9.02 13.23 28.30
N PRO A 788 -10.17 13.41 27.62
CA PRO A 788 -10.23 13.29 26.17
C PRO A 788 -9.22 14.25 25.54
N SER A 789 -8.58 13.80 24.47
CA SER A 789 -7.57 14.60 23.78
C SER A 789 -7.75 14.54 22.27
N VAL A 790 -7.36 15.61 21.59
CA VAL A 790 -7.47 15.76 20.15
C VAL A 790 -6.19 16.36 19.59
N THR A 791 -5.80 15.92 18.40
CA THR A 791 -4.73 16.54 17.62
C THR A 791 -5.33 17.27 16.43
N LEU A 792 -5.12 18.59 16.35
CA LEU A 792 -5.66 19.44 15.28
C LEU A 792 -4.55 19.98 14.38
N PRO A 793 -4.79 20.10 13.05
CA PRO A 793 -3.85 20.77 12.17
C PRO A 793 -3.63 22.22 12.63
N TYR A 794 -2.38 22.66 12.66
CA TYR A 794 -2.06 24.06 12.92
C TYR A 794 -2.48 24.92 11.72
N ILE A 795 -3.30 25.94 11.98
CA ILE A 795 -3.88 26.86 10.99
C ILE A 795 -3.63 28.33 11.36
N GLY A 796 -2.58 28.59 12.14
CA GLY A 796 -2.22 29.94 12.57
C GLY A 796 -3.05 30.42 13.78
N PRO A 797 -3.44 31.72 13.84
CA PRO A 797 -4.14 32.29 14.99
C PRO A 797 -5.41 31.56 15.39
N ALA A 798 -6.19 31.06 14.43
CA ALA A 798 -7.43 30.33 14.69
C ALA A 798 -7.21 29.06 15.53
N SER A 799 -6.05 28.41 15.43
CA SER A 799 -5.72 27.24 16.26
C SER A 799 -5.72 27.56 17.75
N HIS A 800 -5.27 28.75 18.15
CA HIS A 800 -5.25 29.15 19.56
C HIS A 800 -6.67 29.38 20.10
N HIS A 801 -7.59 29.86 19.26
CA HIS A 801 -8.99 30.05 19.64
C HIS A 801 -9.70 28.69 19.78
N LEU A 802 -9.52 27.80 18.82
CA LEU A 802 -10.05 26.42 18.88
C LEU A 802 -9.50 25.69 20.12
N GLN A 803 -8.20 25.82 20.38
CA GLN A 803 -7.57 25.24 21.56
C GLN A 803 -8.19 25.76 22.87
N ARG A 804 -8.52 27.06 22.96
CA ARG A 804 -9.16 27.63 24.15
C ARG A 804 -10.56 27.07 24.37
N ILE A 805 -11.37 27.02 23.31
CA ILE A 805 -12.74 26.49 23.35
C ILE A 805 -12.72 25.03 23.84
N LEU A 806 -11.88 24.21 23.25
CA LEU A 806 -11.80 22.79 23.58
C LEU A 806 -11.25 22.53 24.99
N ARG A 807 -10.27 23.33 25.44
CA ARG A 807 -9.78 23.24 26.82
C ARG A 807 -10.84 23.60 27.85
N GLN A 808 -11.68 24.60 27.57
CA GLN A 808 -12.83 24.94 28.43
C GLN A 808 -13.84 23.79 28.50
N ALA A 809 -13.92 22.96 27.47
CA ALA A 809 -14.73 21.74 27.43
C ALA A 809 -14.03 20.49 28.03
N GLY A 810 -12.88 20.67 28.70
CA GLY A 810 -12.12 19.57 29.31
C GLY A 810 -11.31 18.73 28.30
N VAL A 811 -11.16 19.17 27.05
CA VAL A 811 -10.43 18.45 26.00
C VAL A 811 -9.00 18.96 25.87
N LYS A 812 -8.01 18.06 25.99
CA LYS A 812 -6.60 18.38 25.77
C LYS A 812 -6.32 18.50 24.26
N VAL A 813 -5.77 19.63 23.82
CA VAL A 813 -5.50 19.89 22.40
C VAL A 813 -4.01 19.90 22.09
N TYR A 814 -3.61 19.07 21.13
CA TYR A 814 -2.30 19.04 20.50
C TYR A 814 -2.40 19.55 19.06
N HIS A 815 -1.26 19.96 18.50
CA HIS A 815 -1.22 20.45 17.11
C HIS A 815 -0.28 19.63 16.24
N SER A 816 -0.78 19.23 15.07
CA SER A 816 0.01 18.61 14.01
C SER A 816 0.40 19.65 12.96
N SER A 817 1.54 19.42 12.30
CA SER A 817 1.89 20.12 11.06
C SER A 817 1.33 19.34 9.88
N GLY A 818 0.57 19.99 8.99
CA GLY A 818 0.04 19.37 7.78
C GLY A 818 1.12 19.16 6.71
N ASN A 819 1.23 20.11 5.78
CA ASN A 819 2.01 19.94 4.55
C ASN A 819 3.52 20.17 4.77
N LYS A 820 4.28 19.09 5.00
CA LYS A 820 5.75 19.14 5.04
C LYS A 820 6.36 19.15 3.64
N LEU A 821 7.55 19.73 3.49
CA LEU A 821 8.32 19.70 2.23
C LEU A 821 8.50 18.28 1.71
N GLN A 822 8.72 17.30 2.59
CA GLN A 822 8.78 15.88 2.23
C GLN A 822 7.59 15.42 1.38
N GLY A 823 6.36 15.82 1.72
CA GLY A 823 5.16 15.45 0.97
C GLY A 823 4.96 16.24 -0.32
N SER A 824 5.69 17.35 -0.48
CA SER A 824 5.67 18.19 -1.68
C SER A 824 6.72 17.77 -2.72
N LEU A 825 7.70 16.96 -2.32
CA LEU A 825 8.78 16.41 -3.15
C LEU A 825 8.48 14.94 -3.52
N HIS A 826 9.29 14.33 -4.37
CA HIS A 826 9.10 12.92 -4.73
C HIS A 826 9.18 12.01 -3.51
N THR A 827 8.22 11.08 -3.42
CA THR A 827 8.30 9.94 -2.51
C THR A 827 9.05 8.81 -3.19
N HIS A 828 10.13 8.34 -2.56
CA HIS A 828 10.89 7.16 -2.94
C HIS A 828 10.19 5.85 -2.56
N LYS A 829 9.09 5.92 -1.80
CA LYS A 829 8.25 4.77 -1.45
C LYS A 829 7.25 4.49 -2.57
N ASP A 830 6.92 3.23 -2.77
CA ASP A 830 5.88 2.80 -3.72
C ASP A 830 4.58 3.57 -3.49
N LYS A 831 3.95 4.01 -4.58
CA LYS A 831 2.65 4.70 -4.51
C LYS A 831 1.58 3.69 -4.13
N GLN A 832 0.77 4.04 -3.14
CA GLN A 832 -0.43 3.29 -2.78
C GLN A 832 -1.63 3.89 -3.51
N ASP A 833 -2.47 3.03 -4.08
CA ASP A 833 -3.70 3.44 -4.76
C ASP A 833 -4.60 4.23 -3.79
N SER A 834 -5.25 5.28 -4.28
CA SER A 834 -6.20 6.08 -3.50
C SER A 834 -7.43 5.28 -3.08
N SER A 835 -7.89 4.33 -3.90
CA SER A 835 -9.03 3.45 -3.59
C SER A 835 -8.72 2.47 -2.46
N SER A 836 -7.45 2.04 -2.35
CA SER A 836 -6.96 1.10 -1.33
C SER A 836 -6.74 1.74 0.07
N LYS A 837 -7.28 2.93 0.31
CA LYS A 837 -7.10 3.69 1.56
C LYS A 837 -8.43 3.95 2.26
N PRO A 838 -8.42 3.97 3.61
CA PRO A 838 -9.49 4.58 4.39
C PRO A 838 -9.70 6.04 3.99
N GLY A 839 -10.93 6.51 4.08
CA GLY A 839 -11.25 7.85 3.64
C GLY A 839 -12.68 8.30 3.84
N VAL A 840 -12.91 9.54 3.42
CA VAL A 840 -14.22 10.17 3.35
C VAL A 840 -14.79 9.90 1.98
N TYR A 841 -16.03 9.45 1.94
CA TYR A 841 -16.77 9.25 0.71
C TYR A 841 -18.04 10.09 0.70
N ARG A 842 -18.51 10.39 -0.51
CA ARG A 842 -19.64 11.29 -0.76
C ARG A 842 -20.68 10.58 -1.60
N ASN A 843 -21.82 10.28 -1.00
CA ASN A 843 -22.92 9.61 -1.67
C ASN A 843 -24.07 10.59 -1.90
N PRO A 844 -24.43 10.88 -3.17
CA PRO A 844 -25.65 11.63 -3.45
C PRO A 844 -26.87 10.80 -3.03
N CYS A 845 -27.76 11.40 -2.24
CA CYS A 845 -29.02 10.78 -1.85
C CYS A 845 -30.09 11.10 -2.89
N GLU A 846 -31.07 10.21 -3.05
CA GLU A 846 -32.22 10.40 -3.96
C GLU A 846 -33.03 11.66 -3.62
N CYS A 847 -33.03 12.10 -2.35
CA CYS A 847 -33.69 13.33 -1.90
C CYS A 847 -32.95 14.63 -2.28
N GLY A 848 -31.93 14.56 -3.16
CA GLY A 848 -31.12 15.72 -3.58
C GLY A 848 -30.11 16.21 -2.54
N LYS A 849 -30.09 15.60 -1.35
CA LYS A 849 -29.06 15.81 -0.33
C LYS A 849 -27.86 14.90 -0.57
N VAL A 850 -26.85 15.04 0.28
CA VAL A 850 -25.60 14.28 0.18
C VAL A 850 -25.28 13.67 1.53
N TYR A 851 -25.01 12.38 1.55
CA TYR A 851 -24.39 11.69 2.67
C TYR A 851 -22.87 11.79 2.55
N ILE A 852 -22.21 12.24 3.61
CA ILE A 852 -20.76 12.23 3.72
C ILE A 852 -20.43 11.22 4.81
N GLY A 853 -19.88 10.08 4.39
CA GLY A 853 -19.48 8.99 5.26
C GLY A 853 -17.97 8.95 5.46
N GLU A 854 -17.54 8.34 6.55
CA GLU A 854 -16.13 7.99 6.78
C GLU A 854 -16.02 6.48 6.96
N THR A 855 -15.00 5.91 6.36
CA THR A 855 -14.69 4.49 6.52
C THR A 855 -13.28 4.28 7.02
N GLY A 856 -13.12 3.34 7.95
CA GLY A 856 -11.83 2.77 8.32
C GLY A 856 -11.32 1.74 7.32
N MET A 857 -12.15 1.35 6.35
CA MET A 857 -11.83 0.39 5.29
C MET A 857 -11.43 1.12 3.99
N PRO A 858 -10.71 0.47 3.07
CA PRO A 858 -10.48 0.95 1.72
C PRO A 858 -11.78 1.44 1.07
N LEU A 859 -11.73 2.57 0.37
CA LEU A 859 -12.88 3.12 -0.35
C LEU A 859 -13.44 2.10 -1.36
N GLU A 860 -12.59 1.28 -1.97
CA GLU A 860 -13.02 0.16 -2.84
C GLU A 860 -13.91 -0.87 -2.11
N ALA A 861 -13.68 -1.11 -0.82
CA ALA A 861 -14.49 -2.03 -0.02
C ALA A 861 -15.85 -1.42 0.31
N VAL A 862 -15.93 -0.09 0.46
CA VAL A 862 -17.21 0.61 0.66
C VAL A 862 -18.04 0.59 -0.62
N GLU A 863 -17.41 0.81 -1.78
CA GLU A 863 -18.09 0.70 -3.08
C GLU A 863 -18.68 -0.70 -3.30
N LEU A 864 -18.07 -1.76 -2.75
CA LEU A 864 -18.59 -3.13 -2.83
C LEU A 864 -19.72 -3.44 -1.84
N ILE A 865 -19.82 -2.70 -0.73
CA ILE A 865 -20.89 -2.88 0.28
C ILE A 865 -22.14 -2.07 -0.10
N GLU A 866 -21.96 -0.96 -0.80
CA GLU A 866 -23.03 -0.05 -1.18
C GLU A 866 -23.68 -0.37 -2.55
N ASN A 867 -23.04 -1.17 -3.38
CA ASN A 867 -23.59 -1.73 -4.63
C ASN A 867 -24.11 -3.15 -4.41
#